data_AF-A0ABD3I0F3-F1
#
_entry.id   AF-A0ABD3I0F3-F1
#
_cell.length_a   1.000
_cell.length_b   1.000
_cell.length_c   1.000
_cell.angle_alpha   90.00
_cell.angle_beta   90.00
_cell.angle_gamma   90.00
#
_symmetry.space_group_name_H-M   'P 1'
#
loop_
_entity.id
_entity.type
_entity.pdbx_description
1 polymer ?
#
loop_
_entity_poly.entity_id
_entity_poly.type
_entity_poly.pdbx_seq_one_letter_code
_entity_poly.pdbx_strand_id
1 'polypeptide(L)'
;MHGLIKIAGRRTTSESKMECSATQLADDSDSETEITRIDYDNEVHSPRYTDDEFDSFASSPRASRIEKSDISTYPVREGDDDELDPDDCSSGNSDDEKVVAKQSSLEGKGLNEKVAGRLEDRDEHRQQHVQKPPRYGRTIRFNCQEPLPVTSKTKYKHEKQPFQFQLSIFARRQDREAPKPPPLAVELELIRREGNNKLKKGDTPGALNRYSTCIREGESALLDPSTSPLCRTLTRKIVKLCYSSRAQLKLAAKMWDDVLIDTEKVLKLDHRHVKALLSRGKALHALQQYKQACTVFSAALSRNHNNIQVAASLHESMKSHHQSVSGEYDISQFLLLGHPPPECTDYVGPVEIRASPQAGRGLFVTKRVEAGTLLLVSNALAIASTPASNTAADLCVKLAGILLNLAKASRRVQHQLHYLTSGKPELESLGVPDMKLFTPSSSWSPDPQKNVDLSFIDVVRKVTFNTFDASRAVTDGLKPEAEDDTCRTISSGLWVLPSFLNHSCVPNTGITFVGRAMFLRASRDLKAGEELTTSYTACSDPNRKKSINKWHFECTCERCQQDHQVEPYMKELREELNEYSSRFASKKSTKAEKLRLLFKSVDMVERVEKAIKSLPMNLDAQRENWVRVSFMVIYTNSLQVARAGRDLKQKIQALQKLAEIEASINGGGVYYTSIRTSAELLRYTQKKGGSDTQELHDVLQQVMKVFRTALGNMGEMFFLELIRCRFSKAKQGELVWLH
;
A
#
# COMPACT_ATOMS: atom_id res chain seq x y z
N MET A 1 -16.61 -27.70 -33.54
CA MET A 1 -15.82 -28.35 -32.48
C MET A 1 -16.50 -28.02 -31.15
N HIS A 2 -17.55 -28.67 -30.64
CA HIS A 2 -17.90 -30.09 -30.51
C HIS A 2 -16.87 -30.94 -29.74
N GLY A 3 -17.33 -31.57 -28.64
CA GLY A 3 -16.72 -32.73 -27.96
C GLY A 3 -16.59 -32.56 -26.45
N LEU A 4 -17.61 -32.83 -25.62
CA LEU A 4 -17.98 -34.14 -25.05
C LEU A 4 -16.86 -34.80 -24.23
N ILE A 5 -17.04 -34.90 -22.91
CA ILE A 5 -17.33 -36.16 -22.20
C ILE A 5 -18.29 -35.84 -21.05
N LYS A 6 -19.39 -36.59 -21.03
CA LYS A 6 -20.47 -36.65 -20.04
C LYS A 6 -20.47 -38.09 -19.51
N ILE A 7 -21.29 -38.35 -18.48
CA ILE A 7 -21.70 -39.63 -17.86
C ILE A 7 -21.10 -39.75 -16.46
N ALA A 8 -21.85 -39.98 -15.37
CA ALA A 8 -23.27 -39.98 -15.04
C ALA A 8 -23.34 -39.95 -13.49
N GLY A 9 -24.31 -39.30 -12.87
CA GLY A 9 -25.48 -40.05 -12.40
C GLY A 9 -26.32 -39.18 -11.47
N ARG A 10 -27.62 -39.24 -11.69
CA ARG A 10 -28.66 -38.40 -11.10
C ARG A 10 -28.92 -38.72 -9.63
N ARG A 11 -29.37 -37.70 -8.91
CA ARG A 11 -30.15 -37.80 -7.67
C ARG A 11 -31.42 -38.64 -7.90
N THR A 12 -31.67 -39.59 -7.01
CA THR A 12 -33.01 -40.10 -6.71
C THR A 12 -33.22 -40.02 -5.20
N THR A 13 -34.30 -39.34 -4.84
CA THR A 13 -34.94 -39.33 -3.52
C THR A 13 -35.60 -40.67 -3.24
N SER A 14 -35.44 -41.24 -2.04
CA SER A 14 -36.44 -42.13 -1.46
C SER A 14 -36.34 -42.13 0.07
N GLU A 15 -37.51 -41.96 0.68
CA GLU A 15 -37.82 -42.08 2.10
C GLU A 15 -37.71 -43.53 2.62
N SER A 16 -38.00 -43.66 3.92
CA SER A 16 -38.25 -44.84 4.78
C SER A 16 -37.01 -45.40 5.50
N LYS A 17 -36.90 -45.24 6.83
CA LYS A 17 -37.62 -45.83 7.99
C LYS A 17 -37.15 -47.24 8.35
N MET A 18 -37.20 -47.49 9.67
CA MET A 18 -36.93 -48.72 10.43
C MET A 18 -35.45 -49.04 10.70
N GLU A 19 -35.05 -49.61 11.82
CA GLU A 19 -35.50 -49.71 13.22
C GLU A 19 -34.43 -50.58 13.91
N CYS A 20 -34.39 -50.54 15.25
CA CYS A 20 -33.65 -51.45 16.16
C CYS A 20 -32.11 -51.33 16.19
N SER A 21 -31.44 -51.46 17.34
CA SER A 21 -31.85 -51.64 18.73
C SER A 21 -30.64 -51.41 19.64
N ALA A 22 -30.92 -50.77 20.78
CA ALA A 22 -30.31 -50.89 22.11
C ALA A 22 -29.21 -51.94 22.36
N THR A 23 -28.11 -51.51 23.01
CA THR A 23 -27.56 -51.98 24.32
C THR A 23 -26.17 -51.35 24.52
N GLN A 24 -25.94 -50.46 25.49
CA GLN A 24 -25.63 -50.64 26.92
C GLN A 24 -24.20 -51.16 27.24
N LEU A 25 -23.58 -50.46 28.22
CA LEU A 25 -22.41 -50.80 29.05
C LEU A 25 -21.04 -50.42 28.45
N ALA A 26 -20.27 -49.48 29.01
CA ALA A 26 -19.73 -49.26 30.37
C ALA A 26 -18.31 -49.82 30.51
N ASP A 27 -17.44 -48.96 31.06
CA ASP A 27 -16.23 -49.25 31.84
C ASP A 27 -15.09 -49.99 31.11
N ASP A 28 -13.81 -49.82 31.42
CA ASP A 28 -13.03 -48.99 32.33
C ASP A 28 -11.57 -49.27 31.97
N SER A 29 -10.65 -48.33 32.26
CA SER A 29 -9.27 -48.59 32.72
C SER A 29 -8.33 -49.39 31.79
N ASP A 30 -7.01 -49.40 31.87
CA ASP A 30 -5.95 -48.61 32.48
C ASP A 30 -4.65 -49.23 31.92
N SER A 31 -3.53 -48.56 32.17
CA SER A 31 -2.16 -49.15 32.24
C SER A 31 -1.51 -49.54 30.91
N GLU A 32 -0.53 -48.76 30.44
CA GLU A 32 0.88 -48.69 30.87
C GLU A 32 1.81 -49.55 30.01
N THR A 33 2.63 -48.83 29.24
CA THR A 33 4.05 -49.07 28.94
C THR A 33 4.50 -50.49 28.58
N GLU A 34 4.97 -50.67 27.34
CA GLU A 34 6.29 -51.27 27.14
C GLU A 34 6.92 -50.89 25.79
N ILE A 35 8.23 -50.72 25.85
CA ILE A 35 9.13 -50.26 24.80
C ILE A 35 9.57 -51.45 23.96
N THR A 36 9.33 -51.44 22.65
CA THR A 36 10.08 -52.27 21.69
C THR A 36 10.30 -51.56 20.36
N ARG A 37 11.60 -51.32 20.08
CA ARG A 37 12.29 -51.26 18.78
C ARG A 37 11.42 -51.05 17.53
N ILE A 38 11.58 -49.87 16.92
CA ILE A 38 11.10 -49.52 15.59
C ILE A 38 12.05 -50.14 14.56
N ASP A 39 11.54 -51.13 13.81
CA ASP A 39 12.09 -51.51 12.52
C ASP A 39 11.69 -50.47 11.47
N TYR A 40 12.67 -50.11 10.64
CA TYR A 40 12.50 -49.22 9.48
C TYR A 40 11.74 -49.96 8.38
N ASP A 41 10.49 -49.60 8.15
CA ASP A 41 9.87 -49.78 6.83
C ASP A 41 9.21 -48.48 6.35
N ASN A 42 9.76 -47.98 5.26
CA ASN A 42 9.32 -46.82 4.51
C ASN A 42 8.06 -47.17 3.71
N GLU A 43 6.89 -46.70 4.14
CA GLU A 43 5.79 -46.40 3.22
C GLU A 43 5.28 -44.97 3.46
N VAL A 44 5.68 -44.08 2.56
CA VAL A 44 5.21 -42.69 2.48
C VAL A 44 3.75 -42.70 2.06
N HIS A 45 2.82 -42.73 3.02
CA HIS A 45 1.44 -42.32 2.78
C HIS A 45 1.38 -40.79 2.73
N SER A 46 1.45 -40.24 1.52
CA SER A 46 0.99 -38.88 1.23
C SER A 46 -0.49 -38.77 1.63
N PRO A 47 -0.88 -37.90 2.59
CA PRO A 47 -2.29 -37.65 2.84
C PRO A 47 -2.84 -36.94 1.61
N ARG A 48 -3.75 -37.60 0.87
CA ARG A 48 -4.61 -36.93 -0.09
C ARG A 48 -5.62 -36.11 0.70
N TYR A 49 -5.30 -34.83 0.89
CA TYR A 49 -6.25 -33.85 1.39
C TYR A 49 -7.40 -33.73 0.37
N THR A 50 -8.63 -33.91 0.83
CA THR A 50 -9.84 -33.66 0.03
C THR A 50 -10.01 -32.15 -0.14
N ASP A 51 -10.55 -31.71 -1.28
CA ASP A 51 -10.74 -30.30 -1.62
C ASP A 51 -11.57 -29.52 -0.56
N ASP A 52 -12.39 -30.22 0.23
CA ASP A 52 -13.22 -29.66 1.30
C ASP A 52 -12.41 -29.17 2.53
N GLU A 53 -11.22 -29.71 2.82
CA GLU A 53 -10.39 -29.22 3.93
C GLU A 53 -9.67 -27.92 3.57
N PHE A 54 -9.24 -27.74 2.31
CA PHE A 54 -8.51 -26.54 1.87
C PHE A 54 -9.36 -25.25 1.92
N ASP A 55 -10.65 -25.35 1.56
CA ASP A 55 -11.59 -24.23 1.64
C ASP A 55 -11.89 -23.80 3.08
N SER A 56 -11.70 -24.68 4.07
CA SER A 56 -11.80 -24.33 5.49
C SER A 56 -10.59 -23.54 6.02
N PHE A 57 -9.42 -23.66 5.36
CA PHE A 57 -8.18 -22.98 5.74
C PHE A 57 -7.93 -21.66 4.99
N ALA A 58 -8.63 -21.41 3.88
CA ALA A 58 -8.50 -20.18 3.11
C ALA A 58 -9.11 -18.97 3.87
N SER A 59 -8.35 -18.43 4.81
CA SER A 59 -8.83 -17.38 5.69
C SER A 59 -8.93 -16.03 4.99
N SER A 60 -9.98 -15.26 5.32
CA SER A 60 -10.01 -13.81 5.05
C SER A 60 -8.74 -13.15 5.63
N PRO A 61 -8.10 -12.20 4.89
CA PRO A 61 -6.91 -11.49 5.37
C PRO A 61 -7.13 -10.86 6.75
N ARG A 62 -6.05 -10.54 7.48
CA ARG A 62 -6.16 -9.77 8.73
C ARG A 62 -7.01 -8.53 8.46
N ALA A 63 -8.05 -8.36 9.26
CA ALA A 63 -9.04 -7.33 9.02
C ALA A 63 -8.39 -5.94 9.10
N SER A 64 -8.25 -5.29 7.95
CA SER A 64 -8.36 -3.83 7.86
C SER A 64 -9.78 -3.42 7.46
N ARG A 65 -10.68 -4.40 7.30
CA ARG A 65 -12.04 -4.20 6.82
C ARG A 65 -12.82 -3.40 7.85
N ILE A 66 -13.01 -2.12 7.57
CA ILE A 66 -14.13 -1.36 8.09
C ILE A 66 -15.38 -2.10 7.65
N GLU A 67 -16.28 -2.36 8.59
CA GLU A 67 -17.65 -2.70 8.27
C GLU A 67 -18.20 -1.61 7.33
N LYS A 68 -18.22 -1.88 6.02
CA LYS A 68 -19.35 -1.39 5.23
C LYS A 68 -20.54 -2.13 5.80
N SER A 69 -21.10 -1.61 6.89
CA SER A 69 -22.53 -1.69 7.10
C SER A 69 -23.10 -1.33 5.73
N ASP A 70 -23.80 -2.27 5.08
CA ASP A 70 -24.58 -2.00 3.88
C ASP A 70 -25.68 -1.00 4.28
N ILE A 71 -25.29 0.24 4.57
CA ILE A 71 -26.16 1.37 4.78
C ILE A 71 -26.51 1.77 3.36
N SER A 72 -27.56 1.13 2.85
CA SER A 72 -28.47 1.83 1.97
C SER A 72 -28.77 3.15 2.66
N THR A 73 -28.15 4.23 2.16
CA THR A 73 -28.68 5.57 2.37
C THR A 73 -30.10 5.51 1.83
N TYR A 74 -31.08 5.41 2.73
CA TYR A 74 -32.44 5.74 2.34
C TYR A 74 -32.39 7.16 1.78
N PRO A 75 -32.88 7.41 0.56
CA PRO A 75 -33.04 8.77 0.10
C PRO A 75 -34.04 9.42 1.05
N VAL A 76 -33.52 10.26 1.95
CA VAL A 76 -34.33 11.22 2.66
C VAL A 76 -34.73 12.20 1.56
N ARG A 77 -36.04 12.32 1.28
CA ARG A 77 -36.55 13.43 0.50
C ARG A 77 -36.01 14.70 1.14
N GLU A 78 -35.20 15.43 0.39
CA GLU A 78 -34.83 16.81 0.68
C GLU A 78 -36.15 17.56 0.85
N GLY A 79 -36.46 17.89 2.10
CA GLY A 79 -37.41 18.95 2.39
C GLY A 79 -36.58 20.22 2.26
N ASP A 80 -36.91 21.02 1.25
CA ASP A 80 -36.46 22.40 1.14
C ASP A 80 -36.91 23.12 2.43
N ASP A 81 -35.98 23.38 3.33
CA ASP A 81 -36.17 24.36 4.40
C ASP A 81 -35.90 25.74 3.77
N ASP A 82 -36.81 26.18 2.90
CA ASP A 82 -36.94 27.59 2.56
C ASP A 82 -37.89 28.23 3.58
N GLU A 83 -37.37 29.22 4.31
CA GLU A 83 -38.14 30.14 5.12
C GLU A 83 -39.21 30.81 4.25
N LEU A 84 -40.48 30.61 4.59
CA LEU A 84 -41.57 31.46 4.11
C LEU A 84 -42.41 31.92 5.30
N ASP A 85 -42.30 33.23 5.54
CA ASP A 85 -43.22 34.03 6.35
C ASP A 85 -44.67 33.82 5.88
N PRO A 86 -45.66 33.82 6.80
CA PRO A 86 -47.05 33.64 6.45
C PRO A 86 -47.68 35.00 6.14
N ASP A 87 -47.79 35.38 4.87
CA ASP A 87 -48.80 36.33 4.42
C ASP A 87 -49.06 36.19 2.90
N ASP A 88 -50.33 36.42 2.54
CA ASP A 88 -50.96 36.49 1.22
C ASP A 88 -51.41 35.21 0.48
N CYS A 89 -52.72 34.97 0.66
CA CYS A 89 -53.62 34.29 -0.25
C CYS A 89 -53.73 35.01 -1.61
N SER A 90 -53.59 34.31 -2.73
CA SER A 90 -54.56 34.39 -3.85
C SER A 90 -54.24 33.44 -5.02
N SER A 91 -55.22 32.58 -5.32
CA SER A 91 -55.74 32.18 -6.64
C SER A 91 -54.81 31.64 -7.76
N GLY A 92 -55.18 30.45 -8.25
CA GLY A 92 -55.49 30.26 -9.68
C GLY A 92 -54.69 29.21 -10.45
N ASN A 93 -55.31 28.06 -10.71
CA ASN A 93 -55.44 27.30 -11.98
C ASN A 93 -54.57 27.80 -13.18
N SER A 94 -53.99 27.00 -14.08
CA SER A 94 -54.38 25.69 -14.65
C SER A 94 -53.33 25.29 -15.70
N ASP A 95 -53.13 23.98 -15.85
CA ASP A 95 -53.06 23.19 -17.09
C ASP A 95 -52.08 23.48 -18.27
N ASP A 96 -51.58 22.33 -18.76
CA ASP A 96 -51.30 21.94 -20.15
C ASP A 96 -49.90 22.07 -20.80
N GLU A 97 -49.27 20.90 -20.86
CA GLU A 97 -48.90 20.11 -22.05
C GLU A 97 -47.98 20.64 -23.20
N LYS A 98 -47.05 19.72 -23.55
CA LYS A 98 -46.49 19.38 -24.90
C LYS A 98 -45.35 20.25 -25.45
N VAL A 99 -44.12 19.72 -25.60
CA VAL A 99 -43.57 18.70 -26.54
C VAL A 99 -43.02 19.32 -27.84
N VAL A 100 -41.81 18.85 -28.21
CA VAL A 100 -41.10 18.82 -29.51
C VAL A 100 -39.83 19.67 -29.66
N ALA A 101 -38.78 18.94 -30.04
CA ALA A 101 -37.42 19.29 -30.37
C ALA A 101 -37.22 20.14 -31.65
N LYS A 102 -36.04 20.76 -31.78
CA LYS A 102 -35.15 20.59 -32.96
C LYS A 102 -33.76 21.20 -32.77
N GLN A 103 -32.83 20.59 -33.51
CA GLN A 103 -31.37 20.78 -33.56
C GLN A 103 -30.92 22.04 -34.29
N SER A 104 -29.58 22.26 -34.21
CA SER A 104 -28.68 22.91 -35.19
C SER A 104 -28.74 24.45 -35.19
N SER A 105 -27.68 25.24 -35.40
CA SER A 105 -26.25 25.07 -35.65
C SER A 105 -25.67 26.50 -35.85
N LEU A 106 -24.34 26.61 -35.93
CA LEU A 106 -23.55 27.67 -36.59
C LEU A 106 -23.14 28.93 -35.77
N GLU A 107 -21.84 28.94 -35.46
CA GLU A 107 -20.82 29.91 -35.88
C GLU A 107 -21.13 31.43 -35.87
N GLY A 108 -20.32 32.16 -35.10
CA GLY A 108 -19.34 33.07 -35.71
C GLY A 108 -19.44 34.57 -35.40
N LYS A 109 -18.27 35.13 -35.03
CA LYS A 109 -17.87 36.56 -35.01
C LYS A 109 -18.42 37.36 -33.80
N GLY A 110 -17.68 38.21 -33.10
CA GLY A 110 -16.37 38.81 -33.30
C GLY A 110 -16.43 40.29 -32.85
N LEU A 111 -15.40 40.74 -32.13
CA LEU A 111 -14.92 42.12 -31.93
C LEU A 111 -15.47 43.00 -30.78
N ASN A 112 -14.48 43.50 -30.01
CA ASN A 112 -14.31 44.81 -29.35
C ASN A 112 -15.35 45.22 -28.27
N GLU A 113 -14.99 45.87 -27.16
CA GLU A 113 -14.06 46.99 -27.01
C GLU A 113 -13.71 47.24 -25.53
N LYS A 114 -12.58 47.92 -25.30
CA LYS A 114 -12.07 48.38 -24.00
C LYS A 114 -12.87 49.57 -23.48
N VAL A 115 -13.06 49.68 -22.15
CA VAL A 115 -13.02 50.97 -21.44
C VAL A 115 -12.30 50.80 -20.10
N ALA A 116 -11.41 51.76 -19.82
CA ALA A 116 -10.59 51.88 -18.64
C ALA A 116 -11.12 52.98 -17.69
N GLY A 117 -10.75 52.89 -16.41
CA GLY A 117 -10.87 53.96 -15.38
C GLY A 117 -10.62 53.35 -13.99
N ARG A 118 -9.40 53.35 -13.40
CA ARG A 118 -8.73 54.44 -12.64
C ARG A 118 -9.61 54.93 -11.47
N LEU A 119 -9.29 54.66 -10.20
CA LEU A 119 -8.38 55.36 -9.25
C LEU A 119 -8.69 54.68 -7.87
N GLU A 120 -7.90 54.63 -6.79
CA GLU A 120 -6.81 55.44 -6.26
C GLU A 120 -6.17 54.72 -5.05
N ASP A 121 -4.94 55.11 -4.75
CA ASP A 121 -4.08 54.68 -3.64
C ASP A 121 -4.63 55.03 -2.24
N ARG A 122 -4.29 54.19 -1.24
CA ARG A 122 -3.88 54.66 0.10
C ARG A 122 -2.88 53.68 0.72
N ASP A 123 -1.62 54.10 0.72
CA ASP A 123 -0.59 53.65 1.65
C ASP A 123 -0.86 54.24 3.05
N GLU A 124 -0.63 53.45 4.11
CA GLU A 124 0.09 53.94 5.29
C GLU A 124 0.67 52.80 6.16
N HIS A 125 1.87 53.06 6.66
CA HIS A 125 2.83 52.15 7.25
C HIS A 125 2.50 51.66 8.68
N ARG A 126 2.89 50.41 8.99
CA ARG A 126 3.70 50.15 10.20
C ARG A 126 4.57 48.89 10.07
N GLN A 127 5.87 49.12 10.13
CA GLN A 127 6.94 48.12 10.13
C GLN A 127 7.07 47.47 11.52
N GLN A 128 7.37 46.16 11.58
CA GLN A 128 8.33 45.60 12.53
C GLN A 128 8.92 44.25 12.05
N HIS A 129 10.25 44.31 11.88
CA HIS A 129 11.31 43.32 11.75
C HIS A 129 11.02 41.80 11.75
N VAL A 130 11.36 41.14 10.63
CA VAL A 130 11.94 39.78 10.61
C VAL A 130 13.12 39.74 9.63
N GLN A 131 14.28 39.31 10.10
CA GLN A 131 15.53 39.18 9.33
C GLN A 131 15.45 38.04 8.28
N LYS A 132 15.89 38.31 7.04
CA LYS A 132 16.19 37.32 5.98
C LYS A 132 17.54 37.63 5.32
N PRO A 133 18.29 36.62 4.84
CA PRO A 133 19.64 36.76 4.26
C PRO A 133 19.61 37.14 2.76
N PRO A 134 20.74 37.59 2.16
CA PRO A 134 20.73 38.41 0.94
C PRO A 134 20.66 37.59 -0.36
N ARG A 135 19.99 38.18 -1.38
CA ARG A 135 20.04 37.78 -2.80
C ARG A 135 20.88 38.78 -3.59
N TYR A 136 21.82 38.29 -4.40
CA TYR A 136 22.45 39.03 -5.48
C TYR A 136 21.85 38.61 -6.82
N GLY A 137 21.45 39.59 -7.64
CA GLY A 137 21.07 39.40 -9.03
C GLY A 137 22.10 40.02 -9.98
N ARG A 138 22.33 39.36 -11.13
CA ARG A 138 22.71 39.97 -12.41
C ARG A 138 22.31 39.02 -13.54
N THR A 139 21.38 39.48 -14.37
CA THR A 139 20.89 38.80 -15.57
C THR A 139 21.34 39.61 -16.77
N ILE A 140 22.03 38.99 -17.74
CA ILE A 140 22.32 39.60 -19.05
C ILE A 140 21.56 38.79 -20.10
N ARG A 141 20.71 39.47 -20.89
CA ARG A 141 20.03 38.98 -22.09
C ARG A 141 20.77 39.49 -23.33
N PHE A 142 20.82 38.71 -24.40
CA PHE A 142 21.05 39.20 -25.77
C PHE A 142 19.98 38.64 -26.71
N ASN A 143 19.44 39.52 -27.56
CA ASN A 143 18.43 39.28 -28.59
C ASN A 143 18.99 39.72 -29.96
N CYS A 144 18.53 39.09 -31.04
CA CYS A 144 18.98 39.23 -32.43
C CYS A 144 18.18 40.24 -33.29
N GLN A 145 18.69 40.47 -34.52
CA GLN A 145 18.19 41.17 -35.74
C GLN A 145 18.64 42.64 -35.90
N GLU A 146 19.13 43.21 -37.02
CA GLU A 146 19.33 42.92 -38.48
C GLU A 146 20.06 44.19 -39.12
N PRO A 147 20.30 44.43 -40.45
CA PRO A 147 20.77 43.62 -41.61
C PRO A 147 21.76 44.31 -42.65
N LEU A 148 22.31 43.49 -43.60
CA LEU A 148 22.76 43.71 -45.04
C LEU A 148 24.06 44.49 -45.42
N PRO A 149 24.67 44.36 -46.65
CA PRO A 149 24.22 43.71 -47.91
C PRO A 149 25.23 42.82 -48.73
N VAL A 150 24.69 42.29 -49.84
CA VAL A 150 25.17 41.41 -50.92
C VAL A 150 26.22 42.03 -51.88
N THR A 151 27.15 41.24 -52.45
CA THR A 151 27.63 41.36 -53.86
C THR A 151 28.30 40.07 -54.38
N SER A 152 28.37 39.97 -55.72
CA SER A 152 28.44 38.77 -56.57
C SER A 152 29.76 38.57 -57.34
N LYS A 153 30.03 37.30 -57.69
CA LYS A 153 30.62 36.74 -58.94
C LYS A 153 31.96 37.28 -59.52
N THR A 154 32.89 36.32 -59.66
CA THR A 154 33.75 35.92 -60.82
C THR A 154 35.15 36.48 -61.10
N LYS A 155 36.05 35.49 -61.30
CA LYS A 155 37.23 35.34 -62.21
C LYS A 155 38.49 36.18 -61.92
N TYR A 156 39.64 35.51 -61.76
CA TYR A 156 40.65 35.34 -62.82
C TYR A 156 41.71 34.28 -62.49
N LYS A 157 42.24 33.71 -63.59
CA LYS A 157 43.18 32.59 -63.76
C LYS A 157 44.53 32.76 -63.07
N HIS A 158 45.16 31.63 -62.70
CA HIS A 158 46.60 31.47 -62.89
C HIS A 158 46.92 30.08 -63.43
N GLU A 159 47.51 30.07 -64.63
CA GLU A 159 48.14 28.91 -65.27
C GLU A 159 49.62 28.81 -64.85
N LYS A 160 50.03 27.55 -64.64
CA LYS A 160 51.28 26.88 -65.05
C LYS A 160 52.65 27.39 -64.54
N GLN A 161 53.15 26.63 -63.56
CA GLN A 161 54.47 25.94 -63.47
C GLN A 161 55.48 26.11 -64.64
N PRO A 162 56.81 26.02 -64.42
CA PRO A 162 57.46 24.88 -63.72
C PRO A 162 58.75 25.19 -62.91
N PHE A 163 59.19 24.26 -62.06
CA PHE A 163 60.54 23.66 -62.04
C PHE A 163 60.68 22.64 -60.88
N GLN A 164 60.81 21.37 -61.29
CA GLN A 164 61.40 20.22 -60.58
C GLN A 164 62.91 20.49 -60.34
N PHE A 165 63.69 19.94 -59.41
CA PHE A 165 63.65 18.77 -58.52
C PHE A 165 64.82 18.96 -57.53
N GLN A 166 64.67 18.64 -56.23
CA GLN A 166 65.72 17.96 -55.46
C GLN A 166 65.11 17.33 -54.19
N LEU A 167 64.67 16.10 -54.38
CA LEU A 167 64.32 15.13 -53.34
C LEU A 167 65.60 14.48 -52.80
N SER A 168 65.99 14.83 -51.59
CA SER A 168 66.73 13.91 -50.71
C SER A 168 66.71 14.47 -49.30
N ILE A 169 65.96 13.81 -48.39
CA ILE A 169 66.12 13.75 -46.92
C ILE A 169 64.81 13.33 -46.19
N PHE A 170 63.66 13.18 -46.86
CA PHE A 170 62.47 12.56 -46.24
C PHE A 170 61.83 11.49 -47.12
N ALA A 171 62.48 10.35 -47.26
CA ALA A 171 61.92 9.16 -47.91
C ALA A 171 62.15 7.90 -47.06
N ARG A 172 61.64 7.89 -45.82
CA ARG A 172 61.28 6.67 -45.06
C ARG A 172 60.16 6.96 -44.05
N ARG A 173 58.94 7.17 -44.54
CA ARG A 173 57.73 6.74 -43.81
C ARG A 173 57.02 5.79 -44.77
N GLN A 174 57.27 4.49 -44.58
CA GLN A 174 56.44 3.46 -45.17
C GLN A 174 54.99 3.76 -44.81
N ASP A 175 54.10 3.74 -45.80
CA ASP A 175 52.68 3.51 -45.62
C ASP A 175 52.52 2.19 -44.85
N ARG A 176 52.52 2.25 -43.52
CA ARG A 176 52.12 1.11 -42.70
C ARG A 176 50.61 1.01 -42.82
N GLU A 177 50.13 0.09 -43.67
CA GLU A 177 48.75 -0.38 -43.63
C GLU A 177 48.33 -0.57 -42.16
N ALA A 178 47.18 -0.01 -41.79
CA ALA A 178 46.65 -0.18 -40.45
C ALA A 178 46.60 -1.68 -40.12
N PRO A 179 47.11 -2.12 -38.95
CA PRO A 179 47.14 -3.55 -38.62
C PRO A 179 45.73 -4.13 -38.69
N LYS A 180 45.55 -5.18 -39.50
CA LYS A 180 44.28 -5.87 -39.66
C LYS A 180 43.77 -6.32 -38.28
N PRO A 181 42.48 -6.12 -37.96
CA PRO A 181 41.95 -6.48 -36.65
C PRO A 181 42.11 -7.99 -36.42
N PRO A 182 42.52 -8.42 -35.21
CA PRO A 182 42.65 -9.83 -34.89
C PRO A 182 41.34 -10.61 -35.15
N PRO A 183 41.39 -11.81 -35.76
CA PRO A 183 40.18 -12.57 -36.14
C PRO A 183 39.17 -12.73 -35.00
N LEU A 184 39.65 -13.06 -33.81
CA LEU A 184 38.83 -13.20 -32.61
C LEU A 184 38.09 -11.91 -32.22
N ALA A 185 38.73 -10.74 -32.37
CA ALA A 185 38.07 -9.48 -32.06
C ALA A 185 36.96 -9.16 -33.08
N VAL A 186 37.12 -9.59 -34.34
CA VAL A 186 36.08 -9.48 -35.37
C VAL A 186 34.90 -10.39 -35.05
N GLU A 187 35.18 -11.64 -34.68
CA GLU A 187 34.16 -12.61 -34.29
C GLU A 187 33.33 -12.13 -33.10
N LEU A 188 33.97 -11.67 -32.01
CA LEU A 188 33.26 -11.14 -30.85
C LEU A 188 32.40 -9.92 -31.20
N GLU A 189 32.87 -9.05 -32.09
CA GLU A 189 32.10 -7.90 -32.55
C GLU A 189 30.89 -8.33 -33.41
N LEU A 190 31.00 -9.39 -34.21
CA LEU A 190 29.88 -9.98 -34.93
C LEU A 190 28.82 -10.53 -33.96
N ILE A 191 29.24 -11.31 -32.94
CA ILE A 191 28.31 -11.85 -31.93
C ILE A 191 27.59 -10.71 -31.19
N ARG A 192 28.30 -9.63 -30.82
CA ARG A 192 27.70 -8.45 -30.21
C ARG A 192 26.67 -7.78 -31.14
N ARG A 193 26.99 -7.65 -32.43
CA ARG A 193 26.07 -7.07 -33.44
C ARG A 193 24.84 -7.93 -33.65
N GLU A 194 24.97 -9.25 -33.65
CA GLU A 194 23.83 -10.17 -33.66
C GLU A 194 22.91 -9.93 -32.46
N GLY A 195 23.48 -9.76 -31.27
CA GLY A 195 22.73 -9.38 -30.06
C GLY A 195 21.94 -8.07 -30.25
N ASN A 196 22.59 -7.02 -30.79
CA ASN A 196 21.90 -5.76 -31.09
C ASN A 196 20.78 -5.95 -32.12
N ASN A 197 21.00 -6.77 -33.15
CA ASN A 197 20.01 -7.02 -34.20
C ASN A 197 18.81 -7.80 -33.67
N LYS A 198 19.03 -8.78 -32.78
CA LYS A 198 17.95 -9.47 -32.07
C LYS A 198 17.13 -8.52 -31.22
N LEU A 199 17.79 -7.62 -30.49
CA LEU A 199 17.11 -6.60 -29.70
C LEU A 199 16.25 -5.67 -30.57
N LYS A 200 16.75 -5.24 -31.73
CA LYS A 200 15.96 -4.45 -32.71
C LYS A 200 14.72 -5.20 -33.22
N LYS A 201 14.77 -6.54 -33.25
CA LYS A 201 13.65 -7.40 -33.64
C LYS A 201 12.72 -7.76 -32.46
N GLY A 202 12.96 -7.23 -31.27
CA GLY A 202 12.20 -7.54 -30.05
C GLY A 202 12.58 -8.86 -29.36
N ASP A 203 13.54 -9.62 -29.88
CA ASP A 203 14.02 -10.88 -29.29
C ASP A 203 14.99 -10.60 -28.13
N THR A 204 14.41 -10.27 -26.97
CA THR A 204 15.16 -9.97 -25.74
C THR A 204 15.91 -11.19 -25.18
N PRO A 205 15.30 -12.39 -25.06
CA PRO A 205 16.00 -13.59 -24.59
C PRO A 205 17.18 -13.97 -25.50
N GLY A 206 16.98 -13.90 -26.82
CA GLY A 206 18.06 -14.18 -27.78
C GLY A 206 19.18 -13.13 -27.72
N ALA A 207 18.85 -11.86 -27.50
CA ALA A 207 19.85 -10.81 -27.30
C ALA A 207 20.68 -11.05 -26.02
N LEU A 208 20.03 -11.39 -24.90
CA LEU A 208 20.69 -11.75 -23.64
C LEU A 208 21.65 -12.94 -23.83
N ASN A 209 21.21 -13.96 -24.55
CA ASN A 209 22.05 -15.13 -24.86
C ASN A 209 23.29 -14.72 -25.64
N ARG A 210 23.14 -13.97 -26.75
CA ARG A 210 24.26 -13.52 -27.58
C ARG A 210 25.25 -12.64 -26.83
N TYR A 211 24.79 -11.70 -26.00
CA TYR A 211 25.72 -10.91 -25.17
C TYR A 211 26.46 -11.79 -24.17
N SER A 212 25.79 -12.79 -23.58
CA SER A 212 26.42 -13.70 -22.63
C SER A 212 27.46 -14.61 -23.30
N THR A 213 27.19 -15.10 -24.51
CA THR A 213 28.16 -15.83 -25.35
C THR A 213 29.40 -14.98 -25.61
N CYS A 214 29.21 -13.74 -26.08
CA CYS A 214 30.31 -12.81 -26.36
C CYS A 214 31.14 -12.50 -25.10
N ILE A 215 30.50 -12.31 -23.94
CA ILE A 215 31.18 -12.08 -22.67
C ILE A 215 32.02 -13.29 -22.27
N ARG A 216 31.45 -14.50 -22.33
CA ARG A 216 32.14 -15.75 -21.95
C ARG A 216 33.38 -15.99 -22.80
N GLU A 217 33.25 -15.87 -24.12
CA GLU A 217 34.36 -16.06 -25.06
C GLU A 217 35.40 -14.94 -24.93
N GLY A 218 34.95 -13.70 -24.75
CA GLY A 218 35.83 -12.57 -24.52
C GLY A 218 36.60 -12.64 -23.20
N GLU A 219 35.97 -13.06 -22.10
CA GLU A 219 36.65 -13.26 -20.80
C GLU A 219 37.67 -14.41 -20.90
N SER A 220 37.31 -15.53 -21.54
CA SER A 220 38.25 -16.63 -21.80
C SER A 220 39.48 -16.15 -22.57
N ALA A 221 39.28 -15.36 -23.63
CA ALA A 221 40.36 -14.80 -24.43
C ALA A 221 41.27 -13.82 -23.66
N LEU A 222 40.73 -13.12 -22.66
CA LEU A 222 41.51 -12.19 -21.84
C LEU A 222 42.41 -12.90 -20.82
N LEU A 223 42.03 -14.11 -20.41
CA LEU A 223 42.81 -14.98 -19.51
C LEU A 223 43.94 -15.69 -20.26
N ASP A 224 43.79 -15.94 -21.56
CA ASP A 224 44.80 -16.61 -22.37
C ASP A 224 46.09 -15.76 -22.52
N PRO A 225 47.25 -16.25 -22.06
CA PRO A 225 48.54 -15.59 -22.22
C PRO A 225 48.92 -15.31 -23.69
N SER A 226 48.49 -16.15 -24.62
CA SER A 226 48.82 -16.09 -26.05
C SER A 226 48.12 -14.93 -26.79
N THR A 227 47.10 -14.32 -26.19
CA THR A 227 46.33 -13.25 -26.81
C THR A 227 47.15 -11.98 -26.98
N SER A 228 47.25 -11.50 -28.22
CA SER A 228 48.05 -10.30 -28.55
C SER A 228 47.55 -9.03 -27.85
N PRO A 229 48.43 -8.05 -27.54
CA PRO A 229 48.04 -6.81 -26.84
C PRO A 229 46.92 -6.02 -27.53
N LEU A 230 46.95 -5.97 -28.87
CA LEU A 230 45.90 -5.32 -29.67
C LEU A 230 44.57 -6.08 -29.54
N CYS A 231 44.59 -7.40 -29.61
CA CYS A 231 43.40 -8.24 -29.42
C CYS A 231 42.81 -8.03 -28.03
N ARG A 232 43.63 -8.08 -26.96
CA ARG A 232 43.16 -7.82 -25.58
C ARG A 232 42.50 -6.46 -25.44
N THR A 233 43.05 -5.42 -26.08
CA THR A 233 42.49 -4.06 -26.03
C THR A 233 41.12 -3.98 -26.70
N LEU A 234 40.97 -4.58 -27.89
CA LEU A 234 39.69 -4.63 -28.61
C LEU A 234 38.67 -5.50 -27.87
N THR A 235 39.07 -6.68 -27.40
CA THR A 235 38.22 -7.60 -26.63
C THR A 235 37.70 -6.92 -25.37
N ARG A 236 38.54 -6.20 -24.59
CA ARG A 236 38.07 -5.42 -23.43
C ARG A 236 37.01 -4.39 -23.81
N LYS A 237 37.17 -3.69 -24.94
CA LYS A 237 36.16 -2.73 -25.42
C LYS A 237 34.85 -3.41 -25.78
N ILE A 238 34.90 -4.53 -26.51
CA ILE A 238 33.72 -5.29 -26.93
C ILE A 238 32.98 -5.86 -25.72
N VAL A 239 33.71 -6.56 -24.82
CA VAL A 239 33.17 -7.15 -23.59
C VAL A 239 32.54 -6.08 -22.69
N LYS A 240 33.17 -4.91 -22.54
CA LYS A 240 32.59 -3.77 -21.81
C LYS A 240 31.24 -3.35 -22.38
N LEU A 241 31.13 -3.22 -23.71
CA LEU A 241 29.87 -2.87 -24.36
C LEU A 241 28.80 -3.96 -24.15
N CYS A 242 29.17 -5.24 -24.25
CA CYS A 242 28.26 -6.35 -23.99
C CYS A 242 27.73 -6.35 -22.56
N TYR A 243 28.60 -6.16 -21.54
CA TYR A 243 28.14 -6.03 -20.16
C TYR A 243 27.19 -4.84 -19.99
N SER A 244 27.51 -3.68 -20.56
CA SER A 244 26.64 -2.51 -20.46
C SER A 244 25.28 -2.74 -21.14
N SER A 245 25.23 -3.41 -22.29
CA SER A 245 23.98 -3.74 -22.97
C SER A 245 23.18 -4.78 -22.19
N ARG A 246 23.84 -5.83 -21.69
CA ARG A 246 23.20 -6.88 -20.89
C ARG A 246 22.63 -6.34 -19.58
N ALA A 247 23.35 -5.44 -18.92
CA ALA A 247 22.87 -4.75 -17.72
C ALA A 247 21.58 -3.95 -17.98
N GLN A 248 21.45 -3.29 -19.13
CA GLN A 248 20.22 -2.56 -19.48
C GLN A 248 19.03 -3.50 -19.70
N LEU A 249 19.25 -4.65 -20.35
CA LEU A 249 18.20 -5.66 -20.53
C LEU A 249 17.78 -6.28 -19.21
N LYS A 250 18.74 -6.60 -18.34
CA LYS A 250 18.48 -7.10 -16.98
C LYS A 250 17.76 -6.08 -16.12
N LEU A 251 18.08 -4.79 -16.26
CA LEU A 251 17.38 -3.69 -15.59
C LEU A 251 15.91 -3.63 -16.03
N ALA A 252 15.64 -3.77 -17.34
CA ALA A 252 14.27 -3.85 -17.85
C ALA A 252 13.53 -5.11 -17.36
N ALA A 253 14.26 -6.22 -17.18
CA ALA A 253 13.74 -7.47 -16.61
C ALA A 253 13.68 -7.48 -15.06
N LYS A 254 13.99 -6.36 -14.39
CA LYS A 254 13.99 -6.22 -12.92
C LYS A 254 14.93 -7.17 -12.17
N MET A 255 15.99 -7.66 -12.83
CA MET A 255 17.00 -8.54 -12.24
C MET A 255 18.10 -7.70 -11.54
N TRP A 256 17.77 -7.07 -10.42
CA TRP A 256 18.58 -6.00 -9.83
C TRP A 256 19.99 -6.42 -9.42
N ASP A 257 20.13 -7.58 -8.76
CA ASP A 257 21.43 -8.11 -8.32
C ASP A 257 22.36 -8.37 -9.52
N ASP A 258 21.82 -8.95 -10.59
CA ASP A 258 22.55 -9.20 -11.82
C ASP A 258 23.00 -7.92 -12.55
N VAL A 259 22.23 -6.82 -12.41
CA VAL A 259 22.63 -5.50 -12.90
C VAL A 259 23.83 -4.98 -12.11
N LEU A 260 23.86 -5.18 -10.78
CA LEU A 260 25.00 -4.76 -9.96
C LEU A 260 26.28 -5.50 -10.37
N ILE A 261 26.18 -6.80 -10.65
CA ILE A 261 27.31 -7.63 -11.12
C ILE A 261 27.84 -7.13 -12.48
N ASP A 262 26.95 -6.98 -13.47
CA ASP A 262 27.36 -6.55 -14.81
C ASP A 262 27.91 -5.12 -14.82
N THR A 263 27.31 -4.21 -14.05
CA THR A 263 27.79 -2.82 -13.95
C THR A 263 29.13 -2.72 -13.23
N GLU A 264 29.39 -3.54 -12.22
CA GLU A 264 30.71 -3.59 -11.56
C GLU A 264 31.82 -3.96 -12.56
N LYS A 265 31.57 -4.97 -13.41
CA LYS A 265 32.50 -5.38 -14.47
C LYS A 265 32.77 -4.23 -15.46
N VAL A 266 31.75 -3.47 -15.84
CA VAL A 266 31.93 -2.29 -16.72
C VAL A 266 32.76 -1.21 -16.03
N LEU A 267 32.48 -0.90 -14.76
CA LEU A 267 33.14 0.18 -14.04
C LEU A 267 34.61 -0.13 -13.68
N LYS A 268 34.96 -1.41 -13.52
CA LYS A 268 36.37 -1.86 -13.43
C LYS A 268 37.16 -1.58 -14.72
N LEU A 269 36.51 -1.67 -15.88
CA LEU A 269 37.13 -1.37 -17.18
C LEU A 269 37.07 0.13 -17.53
N ASP A 270 36.02 0.83 -17.08
CA ASP A 270 35.75 2.23 -17.38
C ASP A 270 34.96 2.89 -16.25
N HIS A 271 35.68 3.46 -15.29
CA HIS A 271 35.11 4.14 -14.13
C HIS A 271 34.28 5.39 -14.49
N ARG A 272 34.35 5.88 -15.74
CA ARG A 272 33.61 7.07 -16.21
C ARG A 272 32.34 6.73 -17.00
N HIS A 273 32.00 5.44 -17.10
CA HIS A 273 30.92 4.98 -17.96
C HIS A 273 29.52 5.36 -17.44
N VAL A 274 29.00 6.51 -17.89
CA VAL A 274 27.74 7.12 -17.41
C VAL A 274 26.54 6.16 -17.47
N LYS A 275 26.37 5.41 -18.57
CA LYS A 275 25.24 4.46 -18.69
C LYS A 275 25.31 3.33 -17.65
N ALA A 276 26.51 2.88 -17.28
CA ALA A 276 26.67 1.83 -16.28
C ALA A 276 26.42 2.38 -14.87
N LEU A 277 26.88 3.61 -14.58
CA LEU A 277 26.54 4.30 -13.34
C LEU A 277 25.03 4.51 -13.21
N LEU A 278 24.35 4.94 -14.28
CA LEU A 278 22.89 5.10 -14.29
C LEU A 278 22.16 3.78 -14.02
N SER A 279 22.51 2.70 -14.75
CA SER A 279 21.93 1.37 -14.51
C SER A 279 22.20 0.87 -13.09
N ARG A 280 23.41 1.08 -12.56
CA ARG A 280 23.80 0.70 -11.20
C ARG A 280 22.99 1.47 -10.16
N GLY A 281 22.88 2.79 -10.32
CA GLY A 281 22.11 3.64 -9.42
C GLY A 281 20.63 3.23 -9.37
N LYS A 282 20.03 2.91 -10.53
CA LYS A 282 18.64 2.44 -10.60
C LYS A 282 18.44 1.09 -9.92
N ALA A 283 19.37 0.15 -10.11
CA ALA A 283 19.33 -1.14 -9.42
C ALA A 283 19.50 -0.97 -7.90
N LEU A 284 20.42 -0.12 -7.45
CA LEU A 284 20.59 0.21 -6.02
C LEU A 284 19.34 0.86 -5.43
N HIS A 285 18.71 1.79 -6.15
CA HIS A 285 17.45 2.40 -5.73
C HIS A 285 16.35 1.35 -5.57
N ALA A 286 16.17 0.45 -6.55
CA ALA A 286 15.17 -0.62 -6.49
C ALA A 286 15.43 -1.62 -5.36
N LEU A 287 16.71 -1.85 -5.01
CA LEU A 287 17.13 -2.65 -3.86
C LEU A 287 17.08 -1.89 -2.53
N GLN A 288 16.46 -0.70 -2.51
CA GLN A 288 16.33 0.20 -1.36
C GLN A 288 17.67 0.66 -0.75
N GLN A 289 18.76 0.61 -1.52
CA GLN A 289 20.10 1.08 -1.14
C GLN A 289 20.26 2.57 -1.55
N TYR A 290 19.36 3.42 -1.05
CA TYR A 290 19.22 4.82 -1.48
C TYR A 290 20.48 5.67 -1.29
N LYS A 291 21.20 5.49 -0.17
CA LYS A 291 22.46 6.21 0.08
C LYS A 291 23.52 5.90 -0.98
N GLN A 292 23.64 4.62 -1.35
CA GLN A 292 24.57 4.18 -2.40
C GLN A 292 24.10 4.67 -3.77
N ALA A 293 22.79 4.59 -4.06
CA ALA A 293 22.20 5.09 -5.29
C ALA A 293 22.50 6.59 -5.48
N CYS A 294 22.29 7.42 -4.45
CA CYS A 294 22.62 8.85 -4.47
C CYS A 294 24.10 9.08 -4.79
N THR A 295 25.00 8.34 -4.14
CA THR A 295 26.44 8.44 -4.39
C THR A 295 26.80 8.13 -5.85
N VAL A 296 26.21 7.06 -6.40
CA VAL A 296 26.43 6.63 -7.79
C VAL A 296 25.83 7.63 -8.79
N PHE A 297 24.65 8.17 -8.52
CA PHE A 297 24.02 9.18 -9.39
C PHE A 297 24.76 10.52 -9.36
N SER A 298 25.21 10.98 -8.19
CA SER A 298 26.07 12.16 -8.08
C SER A 298 27.37 11.98 -8.85
N ALA A 299 27.99 10.80 -8.76
CA ALA A 299 29.15 10.47 -9.57
C ALA A 299 28.83 10.50 -11.08
N ALA A 300 27.68 9.98 -11.52
CA ALA A 300 27.25 10.03 -12.91
C ALA A 300 27.02 11.47 -13.41
N LEU A 301 26.36 12.30 -12.60
CA LEU A 301 26.03 13.69 -12.94
C LEU A 301 27.29 14.56 -13.05
N SER A 302 28.30 14.33 -12.19
CA SER A 302 29.60 15.01 -12.28
C SER A 302 30.33 14.80 -13.60
N ARG A 303 30.00 13.72 -14.34
CA ARG A 303 30.60 13.41 -15.65
C ARG A 303 29.76 13.90 -16.82
N ASN A 304 28.47 14.13 -16.60
CA ASN A 304 27.55 14.68 -17.60
C ASN A 304 26.47 15.51 -16.90
N HIS A 305 26.79 16.78 -16.64
CA HIS A 305 25.98 17.70 -15.84
C HIS A 305 24.58 17.97 -16.43
N ASN A 306 24.40 17.80 -17.75
CA ASN A 306 23.14 18.07 -18.44
C ASN A 306 22.27 16.83 -18.62
N ASN A 307 22.58 15.71 -17.94
CA ASN A 307 21.80 14.49 -18.04
C ASN A 307 20.55 14.58 -17.14
N ILE A 308 19.43 15.01 -17.73
CA ILE A 308 18.12 15.15 -17.07
C ILE A 308 17.69 13.85 -16.40
N GLN A 309 17.93 12.70 -17.04
CA GLN A 309 17.53 11.40 -16.51
C GLN A 309 18.30 11.05 -15.22
N VAL A 310 19.61 11.34 -15.19
CA VAL A 310 20.44 11.13 -13.99
C VAL A 310 20.02 12.09 -12.89
N ALA A 311 19.76 13.36 -13.21
CA ALA A 311 19.31 14.36 -12.24
C ALA A 311 17.95 13.98 -11.62
N ALA A 312 16.99 13.51 -12.43
CA ALA A 312 15.70 13.04 -11.95
C ALA A 312 15.84 11.82 -11.02
N SER A 313 16.61 10.80 -11.41
CA SER A 313 16.85 9.62 -10.57
C SER A 313 17.64 9.93 -9.29
N LEU A 314 18.53 10.94 -9.32
CA LEU A 314 19.21 11.44 -8.13
C LEU A 314 18.21 12.07 -7.17
N HIS A 315 17.37 13.00 -7.65
CA HIS A 315 16.35 13.67 -6.84
C HIS A 315 15.38 12.67 -6.21
N GLU A 316 14.90 11.71 -6.99
CA GLU A 316 14.05 10.61 -6.51
C GLU A 316 14.74 9.79 -5.42
N SER A 317 16.00 9.40 -5.63
CA SER A 317 16.78 8.66 -4.62
C SER A 317 17.07 9.48 -3.36
N MET A 318 17.26 10.79 -3.48
CA MET A 318 17.42 11.69 -2.34
C MET A 318 16.13 11.80 -1.53
N LYS A 319 14.98 11.93 -2.21
CA LYS A 319 13.66 11.90 -1.57
C LYS A 319 13.45 10.58 -0.83
N SER A 320 13.72 9.44 -1.48
CA SER A 320 13.60 8.12 -0.84
C SER A 320 14.57 7.94 0.32
N HIS A 321 15.81 8.43 0.19
CA HIS A 321 16.78 8.38 1.28
C HIS A 321 16.30 9.19 2.49
N HIS A 322 15.83 10.42 2.27
CA HIS A 322 15.26 11.27 3.32
C HIS A 322 14.12 10.55 4.03
N GLN A 323 13.09 10.11 3.27
CA GLN A 323 11.95 9.38 3.80
C GLN A 323 12.37 8.15 4.64
N SER A 324 13.29 7.34 4.12
CA SER A 324 13.73 6.10 4.79
C SER A 324 14.47 6.33 6.11
N VAL A 325 15.04 7.52 6.32
CA VAL A 325 15.83 7.86 7.51
C VAL A 325 15.03 8.71 8.49
N SER A 326 14.30 9.72 8.00
CA SER A 326 13.57 10.67 8.84
C SER A 326 12.15 10.21 9.18
N GLY A 327 11.55 9.36 8.34
CA GLY A 327 10.12 9.04 8.44
C GLY A 327 9.21 10.22 8.09
N GLU A 328 9.71 11.24 7.39
CA GLU A 328 8.93 12.40 6.97
C GLU A 328 8.35 12.21 5.57
N TYR A 329 7.03 12.32 5.46
CA TYR A 329 6.29 12.13 4.20
C TYR A 329 5.38 13.31 3.94
N ASP A 330 5.50 13.91 2.77
CA ASP A 330 4.52 14.88 2.28
C ASP A 330 3.39 14.15 1.56
N ILE A 331 2.27 13.99 2.26
CA ILE A 331 1.01 13.44 1.75
C ILE A 331 -0.09 14.49 1.71
N SER A 332 0.26 15.78 1.83
CA SER A 332 -0.69 16.89 1.96
C SER A 332 -1.63 17.00 0.76
N GLN A 333 -1.08 16.93 -0.46
CA GLN A 333 -1.84 17.00 -1.70
C GLN A 333 -2.80 15.83 -1.88
N PHE A 334 -2.38 14.63 -1.46
CA PHE A 334 -3.25 13.44 -1.46
C PHE A 334 -4.43 13.63 -0.50
N LEU A 335 -4.16 14.05 0.73
CA LEU A 335 -5.19 14.26 1.75
C LEU A 335 -6.16 15.39 1.39
N LEU A 336 -5.67 16.56 0.95
CA LEU A 336 -6.50 17.74 0.71
C LEU A 336 -7.23 17.72 -0.65
N LEU A 337 -6.49 17.43 -1.72
CA LEU A 337 -6.96 17.65 -3.09
C LEU A 337 -7.39 16.35 -3.79
N GLY A 338 -7.14 15.19 -3.17
CA GLY A 338 -7.46 13.90 -3.79
C GLY A 338 -6.60 13.59 -5.00
N HIS A 339 -5.39 14.17 -5.07
CA HIS A 339 -4.39 13.74 -6.04
C HIS A 339 -4.08 12.26 -5.87
N PRO A 340 -3.52 11.58 -6.90
CA PRO A 340 -3.02 10.22 -6.75
C PRO A 340 -2.03 10.12 -5.57
N PRO A 341 -2.00 8.99 -4.86
CA PRO A 341 -1.14 8.82 -3.71
C PRO A 341 0.33 8.94 -4.13
N PRO A 342 1.15 9.70 -3.40
CA PRO A 342 2.56 9.80 -3.70
C PRO A 342 3.25 8.47 -3.40
N GLU A 343 4.34 8.19 -4.13
CA GLU A 343 5.24 7.12 -3.75
C GLU A 343 5.88 7.43 -2.39
N CYS A 344 5.74 6.48 -1.47
CA CYS A 344 6.23 6.55 -0.11
C CYS A 344 7.24 5.42 0.10
N THR A 345 8.48 5.77 0.41
CA THR A 345 9.54 4.79 0.69
C THR A 345 9.33 4.09 2.03
N ASP A 346 9.83 2.86 2.19
CA ASP A 346 9.83 2.17 3.47
C ASP A 346 10.60 2.96 4.56
N TYR A 347 10.11 2.91 5.79
CA TYR A 347 10.75 3.50 6.98
C TYR A 347 10.60 2.54 8.15
N VAL A 348 11.68 2.35 8.90
CA VAL A 348 11.69 1.55 10.13
C VAL A 348 12.09 2.49 11.26
N GLY A 349 11.12 2.82 12.11
CA GLY A 349 11.31 3.68 13.26
C GLY A 349 11.84 2.92 14.48
N PRO A 350 11.45 3.31 15.70
CA PRO A 350 11.95 2.71 16.93
C PRO A 350 11.24 1.38 17.24
N VAL A 351 11.41 0.40 16.35
CA VAL A 351 10.79 -0.92 16.46
C VAL A 351 11.81 -2.03 16.24
N GLU A 352 11.57 -3.18 16.87
CA GLU A 352 12.36 -4.39 16.71
C GLU A 352 11.48 -5.64 16.75
N ILE A 353 11.91 -6.70 16.09
CA ILE A 353 11.27 -8.02 16.22
C ILE A 353 11.89 -8.72 17.42
N ARG A 354 11.07 -9.31 18.28
CA ARG A 354 11.50 -10.14 19.43
C ARG A 354 10.67 -11.40 19.52
N ALA A 355 11.11 -12.33 20.36
CA ALA A 355 10.28 -13.45 20.76
C ALA A 355 9.06 -12.92 21.53
N SER A 356 7.88 -13.40 21.16
CA SER A 356 6.62 -13.13 21.85
C SER A 356 6.17 -14.40 22.57
N PRO A 357 5.92 -14.38 23.89
CA PRO A 357 5.60 -15.59 24.65
C PRO A 357 4.38 -16.36 24.14
N GLN A 358 3.37 -15.65 23.63
CA GLN A 358 2.10 -16.24 23.20
C GLN A 358 2.00 -16.45 21.69
N ALA A 359 2.81 -15.75 20.90
CA ALA A 359 2.67 -15.70 19.43
C ALA A 359 3.97 -15.99 18.67
N GLY A 360 5.01 -16.48 19.36
CA GLY A 360 6.30 -16.85 18.79
C GLY A 360 7.20 -15.64 18.51
N ARG A 361 6.81 -14.78 17.55
CA ARG A 361 7.54 -13.54 17.20
C ARG A 361 6.58 -12.36 17.19
N GLY A 362 7.03 -11.22 17.67
CA GLY A 362 6.24 -9.99 17.73
C GLY A 362 7.09 -8.77 17.41
N LEU A 363 6.44 -7.68 17.02
CA LEU A 363 7.08 -6.38 16.87
C LEU A 363 6.96 -5.60 18.18
N PHE A 364 8.03 -4.95 18.63
CA PHE A 364 8.09 -4.24 19.91
C PHE A 364 8.66 -2.85 19.71
N VAL A 365 8.23 -1.89 20.54
CA VAL A 365 8.82 -0.55 20.52
C VAL A 365 10.12 -0.52 21.34
N THR A 366 11.17 0.12 20.83
CA THR A 366 12.49 0.14 21.48
C THR A 366 12.68 1.29 22.48
N LYS A 367 11.82 2.31 22.43
CA LYS A 367 11.83 3.47 23.34
C LYS A 367 10.41 3.94 23.63
N ARG A 368 10.25 4.83 24.63
CA ARG A 368 8.96 5.48 24.87
C ARG A 368 8.56 6.31 23.64
N VAL A 369 7.30 6.19 23.22
CA VAL A 369 6.72 6.98 22.11
C VAL A 369 5.33 7.48 22.49
N GLU A 370 4.96 8.63 21.95
CA GLU A 370 3.66 9.26 22.19
C GLU A 370 2.63 8.80 21.15
N ALA A 371 1.34 8.90 21.49
CA ALA A 371 0.24 8.64 20.56
C ALA A 371 0.40 9.46 19.24
N GLY A 372 0.23 8.79 18.10
CA GLY A 372 0.39 9.36 16.75
C GLY A 372 1.81 9.30 16.17
N THR A 373 2.80 8.90 16.98
CA THR A 373 4.18 8.67 16.50
C THR A 373 4.19 7.66 15.36
N LEU A 374 4.91 7.97 14.27
CA LEU A 374 5.12 7.04 13.16
C LEU A 374 6.11 5.94 13.56
N LEU A 375 5.66 4.70 13.53
CA LEU A 375 6.45 3.53 13.94
C LEU A 375 7.15 2.86 12.75
N LEU A 376 6.43 2.73 11.64
CA LEU A 376 6.97 2.22 10.38
C LEU A 376 6.12 2.68 9.19
N VAL A 377 6.75 2.68 8.02
CA VAL A 377 6.08 2.70 6.72
C VAL A 377 6.58 1.49 5.95
N SER A 378 5.65 0.69 5.41
CA SER A 378 6.00 -0.51 4.65
C SER A 378 5.20 -0.56 3.36
N ASN A 379 5.86 -0.81 2.25
CA ASN A 379 5.23 -1.07 0.96
C ASN A 379 4.81 -2.53 0.86
N ALA A 380 3.68 -2.75 0.19
CA ALA A 380 3.22 -4.09 -0.10
C ALA A 380 4.22 -4.80 -1.02
N LEU A 381 4.72 -5.96 -0.58
CA LEU A 381 5.55 -6.81 -1.43
C LEU A 381 4.74 -7.29 -2.65
N ALA A 382 3.48 -7.64 -2.43
CA ALA A 382 2.51 -7.91 -3.48
C ALA A 382 1.09 -7.57 -3.00
N ILE A 383 0.23 -7.19 -3.94
CA ILE A 383 -1.22 -7.04 -3.75
C ILE A 383 -1.88 -7.81 -4.88
N ALA A 384 -2.90 -8.59 -4.56
CA ALA A 384 -3.75 -9.27 -5.52
C ALA A 384 -5.20 -8.83 -5.31
N SER A 385 -5.97 -8.84 -6.40
CA SER A 385 -7.41 -8.57 -6.40
C SER A 385 -8.13 -9.59 -7.26
N THR A 386 -9.35 -9.95 -6.85
CA THR A 386 -10.28 -10.81 -7.61
C THR A 386 -11.70 -10.27 -7.48
N PRO A 387 -12.61 -10.60 -8.43
CA PRO A 387 -14.04 -10.37 -8.26
C PRO A 387 -14.55 -11.00 -6.96
N ALA A 388 -15.56 -10.42 -6.31
CA ALA A 388 -16.15 -10.97 -5.08
C ALA A 388 -16.94 -12.27 -5.30
N SER A 389 -17.15 -12.67 -6.56
CA SER A 389 -17.66 -14.01 -6.91
C SER A 389 -16.64 -15.12 -6.66
N ASN A 390 -15.35 -14.80 -6.59
CA ASN A 390 -14.27 -15.74 -6.32
C ASN A 390 -14.09 -15.98 -4.82
N THR A 391 -13.49 -17.12 -4.47
CA THR A 391 -13.25 -17.50 -3.07
C THR A 391 -12.02 -16.77 -2.51
N ALA A 392 -11.91 -16.72 -1.18
CA ALA A 392 -10.69 -16.26 -0.52
C ALA A 392 -9.47 -17.16 -0.87
N ALA A 393 -9.71 -18.43 -1.17
CA ALA A 393 -8.69 -19.39 -1.59
C ALA A 393 -8.06 -18.99 -2.93
N ASP A 394 -8.87 -18.64 -3.93
CA ASP A 394 -8.40 -18.16 -5.24
C ASP A 394 -7.45 -16.98 -5.10
N LEU A 395 -7.84 -16.02 -4.25
CA LEU A 395 -7.04 -14.82 -3.98
C LEU A 395 -5.70 -15.17 -3.31
N CYS A 396 -5.70 -16.12 -2.35
CA CYS A 396 -4.50 -16.59 -1.69
C CYS A 396 -3.54 -17.29 -2.67
N VAL A 397 -4.05 -18.18 -3.52
CA VAL A 397 -3.27 -18.91 -4.54
C VAL A 397 -2.65 -17.92 -5.53
N LYS A 398 -3.43 -16.94 -6.02
CA LYS A 398 -2.95 -15.88 -6.91
C LYS A 398 -1.81 -15.08 -6.28
N LEU A 399 -1.98 -14.65 -5.02
CA LEU A 399 -0.97 -13.88 -4.31
C LEU A 399 0.30 -14.70 -4.03
N ALA A 400 0.16 -15.97 -3.66
CA ALA A 400 1.28 -16.88 -3.43
C ALA A 400 2.12 -17.09 -4.69
N GLY A 401 1.50 -17.19 -5.87
CA GLY A 401 2.21 -17.30 -7.15
C GLY A 401 3.08 -16.07 -7.45
N ILE A 402 2.56 -14.87 -7.19
CA ILE A 402 3.32 -13.62 -7.35
C ILE A 402 4.51 -13.59 -6.38
N LEU A 403 4.28 -13.92 -5.10
CA LEU A 403 5.30 -13.90 -4.06
C LEU A 403 6.41 -14.93 -4.30
N LEU A 404 6.07 -16.14 -4.77
CA LEU A 404 7.08 -17.16 -5.09
C LEU A 404 8.01 -16.69 -6.22
N ASN A 405 7.47 -16.02 -7.24
CA ASN A 405 8.30 -15.47 -8.32
C ASN A 405 9.22 -14.34 -7.81
N LEU A 406 8.72 -13.48 -6.91
CA LEU A 406 9.54 -12.45 -6.27
C LEU A 406 10.64 -13.05 -5.37
N ALA A 407 10.33 -14.12 -4.63
CA ALA A 407 11.30 -14.84 -3.81
C ALA A 407 12.41 -15.47 -4.66
N LYS A 408 12.07 -16.07 -5.81
CA LYS A 408 13.05 -16.61 -6.76
C LYS A 408 13.96 -15.53 -7.35
N ALA A 409 13.44 -14.30 -7.51
CA ALA A 409 14.18 -13.18 -8.08
C ALA A 409 15.04 -12.43 -7.05
N SER A 410 14.75 -12.54 -5.74
CA SER A 410 15.46 -11.80 -4.70
C SER A 410 15.66 -12.63 -3.43
N ARG A 411 16.93 -12.87 -3.08
CA ARG A 411 17.30 -13.55 -1.82
C ARG A 411 16.77 -12.83 -0.59
N ARG A 412 16.74 -11.49 -0.60
CA ARG A 412 16.18 -10.72 0.51
C ARG A 412 14.70 -11.04 0.72
N VAL A 413 13.91 -11.05 -0.36
CA VAL A 413 12.49 -11.40 -0.32
C VAL A 413 12.29 -12.85 0.13
N GLN A 414 13.10 -13.77 -0.37
CA GLN A 414 13.06 -15.17 0.04
C GLN A 414 13.26 -15.34 1.56
N HIS A 415 14.30 -14.70 2.13
CA HIS A 415 14.53 -14.73 3.58
C HIS A 415 13.42 -14.02 4.36
N GLN A 416 12.91 -12.89 3.84
CA GLN A 416 11.79 -12.17 4.44
C GLN A 416 10.54 -13.06 4.59
N LEU A 417 10.17 -13.80 3.55
CA LEU A 417 9.03 -14.73 3.58
C LEU A 417 9.28 -15.94 4.50
N HIS A 418 10.52 -16.43 4.56
CA HIS A 418 10.87 -17.58 5.39
C HIS A 418 10.59 -17.36 6.88
N TYR A 419 10.85 -16.15 7.40
CA TYR A 419 10.62 -15.82 8.81
C TYR A 419 9.16 -15.54 9.20
N LEU A 420 8.25 -15.44 8.22
CA LEU A 420 6.82 -15.30 8.48
C LEU A 420 6.26 -16.59 9.08
N THR A 421 5.17 -16.51 9.83
CA THR A 421 4.52 -17.71 10.38
C THR A 421 3.72 -18.47 9.31
N SER A 422 3.68 -19.78 9.42
CA SER A 422 2.84 -20.73 8.68
C SER A 422 1.70 -21.27 9.55
N GLY A 423 1.53 -20.76 10.77
CA GLY A 423 0.46 -21.17 11.69
C GLY A 423 0.70 -22.50 12.42
N LYS A 424 1.89 -23.11 12.26
CA LYS A 424 2.29 -24.35 12.95
C LYS A 424 3.52 -24.09 13.81
N PRO A 425 3.35 -23.71 15.10
CA PRO A 425 4.46 -23.38 16.00
C PRO A 425 5.47 -24.53 16.15
N GLU A 426 5.01 -25.77 16.12
CA GLU A 426 5.83 -26.99 16.23
C GLU A 426 6.83 -27.16 15.08
N LEU A 427 6.54 -26.58 13.91
CA LEU A 427 7.41 -26.59 12.72
C LEU A 427 8.30 -25.34 12.65
N GLU A 428 8.12 -24.38 13.55
CA GLU A 428 8.77 -23.08 13.53
C GLU A 428 9.79 -22.94 14.67
N SER A 429 10.89 -23.70 14.58
CA SER A 429 12.10 -23.47 15.41
C SER A 429 12.91 -22.25 14.96
N LEU A 430 12.31 -21.34 14.19
CA LEU A 430 12.96 -20.16 13.65
C LEU A 430 13.11 -19.09 14.72
N GLY A 431 14.36 -18.75 15.03
CA GLY A 431 14.70 -17.64 15.90
C GLY A 431 14.25 -16.27 15.35
N VAL A 432 14.55 -15.23 16.11
CA VAL A 432 14.25 -13.85 15.73
C VAL A 432 15.15 -13.42 14.55
N PRO A 433 14.59 -12.92 13.44
CA PRO A 433 15.39 -12.41 12.33
C PRO A 433 16.12 -11.10 12.68
N ASP A 434 17.28 -10.86 12.06
CA ASP A 434 17.97 -9.56 12.14
C ASP A 434 17.09 -8.47 11.50
N MET A 435 16.84 -7.38 12.22
CA MET A 435 16.08 -6.23 11.74
C MET A 435 16.62 -5.63 10.43
N LYS A 436 17.92 -5.76 10.15
CA LYS A 436 18.51 -5.33 8.87
C LYS A 436 17.85 -6.00 7.67
N LEU A 437 17.27 -7.19 7.81
CA LEU A 437 16.50 -7.85 6.76
C LEU A 437 15.27 -7.04 6.30
N PHE A 438 14.79 -6.10 7.12
CA PHE A 438 13.61 -5.28 6.84
C PHE A 438 13.95 -3.79 6.69
N THR A 439 15.08 -3.33 7.23
CA THR A 439 15.49 -1.92 7.15
C THR A 439 16.07 -1.54 5.78
N PRO A 440 15.56 -0.47 5.13
CA PRO A 440 16.15 0.09 3.91
C PRO A 440 17.59 0.56 4.10
N SER A 441 18.40 0.53 3.05
CA SER A 441 19.82 0.93 3.07
C SER A 441 20.69 0.24 4.14
N SER A 442 20.21 -0.89 4.68
CA SER A 442 20.99 -1.71 5.61
C SER A 442 22.04 -2.53 4.88
N SER A 443 23.05 -2.97 5.63
CA SER A 443 24.12 -3.84 5.16
C SER A 443 23.75 -5.32 5.17
N TRP A 444 22.46 -5.67 5.22
CA TRP A 444 22.06 -7.07 5.27
C TRP A 444 22.52 -7.85 4.03
N SER A 445 23.06 -9.03 4.25
CA SER A 445 23.42 -10.00 3.22
C SER A 445 22.97 -11.39 3.64
N PRO A 446 22.55 -12.24 2.69
CA PRO A 446 22.20 -13.63 2.99
C PRO A 446 23.45 -14.38 3.47
N ASP A 447 23.28 -15.24 4.48
CA ASP A 447 24.32 -16.16 4.92
C ASP A 447 24.55 -17.21 3.83
N PRO A 448 25.77 -17.33 3.26
CA PRO A 448 26.05 -18.29 2.20
C PRO A 448 25.81 -19.75 2.58
N GLN A 449 25.85 -20.07 3.88
CA GLN A 449 25.67 -21.44 4.39
C GLN A 449 24.20 -21.79 4.62
N LYS A 450 23.32 -20.79 4.76
CA LYS A 450 21.89 -21.00 4.98
C LYS A 450 21.13 -20.85 3.68
N ASN A 451 20.90 -21.98 3.01
CA ASN A 451 20.00 -22.00 1.86
C ASN A 451 18.55 -22.06 2.34
N VAL A 452 17.76 -21.05 1.97
CA VAL A 452 16.32 -21.03 2.20
C VAL A 452 15.68 -21.51 0.92
N ASP A 453 14.89 -22.58 0.99
CA ASP A 453 14.01 -22.98 -0.11
C ASP A 453 12.55 -22.84 0.34
N LEU A 454 11.72 -22.27 -0.52
CA LEU A 454 10.30 -22.04 -0.24
C LEU A 454 9.49 -22.72 -1.32
N SER A 455 8.79 -23.80 -0.94
CA SER A 455 7.85 -24.44 -1.85
C SER A 455 6.63 -23.53 -2.05
N PHE A 456 5.87 -23.78 -3.12
CA PHE A 456 4.61 -23.06 -3.34
C PHE A 456 3.64 -23.22 -2.17
N ILE A 457 3.57 -24.43 -1.59
CA ILE A 457 2.71 -24.74 -0.44
C ILE A 457 3.14 -23.94 0.79
N ASP A 458 4.45 -23.80 1.03
CA ASP A 458 4.97 -22.97 2.13
C ASP A 458 4.52 -21.52 1.97
N VAL A 459 4.67 -20.96 0.76
CA VAL A 459 4.25 -19.59 0.47
C VAL A 459 2.74 -19.42 0.64
N VAL A 460 1.92 -20.38 0.18
CA VAL A 460 0.45 -20.36 0.41
C VAL A 460 0.15 -20.29 1.90
N ARG A 461 0.78 -21.12 2.73
CA ARG A 461 0.61 -21.08 4.19
C ARG A 461 1.03 -19.72 4.77
N LYS A 462 2.18 -19.17 4.36
CA LYS A 462 2.60 -17.83 4.81
C LYS A 462 1.56 -16.76 4.41
N VAL A 463 1.01 -16.83 3.20
CA VAL A 463 -0.04 -15.90 2.74
C VAL A 463 -1.30 -15.98 3.60
N THR A 464 -1.75 -17.19 3.94
CA THR A 464 -2.95 -17.39 4.77
C THR A 464 -2.88 -16.65 6.10
N PHE A 465 -1.75 -16.71 6.81
CA PHE A 465 -1.65 -16.17 8.18
C PHE A 465 -1.15 -14.71 8.28
N ASN A 466 -0.53 -14.18 7.23
CA ASN A 466 0.23 -12.93 7.30
C ASN A 466 -0.29 -11.79 6.42
N THR A 467 -1.31 -12.04 5.60
CA THR A 467 -1.87 -11.02 4.71
C THR A 467 -2.80 -10.05 5.43
N PHE A 468 -2.93 -8.86 4.85
CA PHE A 468 -3.84 -7.80 5.25
C PHE A 468 -4.85 -7.53 4.12
N ASP A 469 -6.05 -7.11 4.49
CA ASP A 469 -7.01 -6.60 3.50
C ASP A 469 -6.40 -5.37 2.80
N ALA A 470 -6.35 -5.45 1.47
CA ALA A 470 -5.72 -4.44 0.62
C ALA A 470 -6.75 -3.60 -0.14
N SER A 471 -8.04 -3.73 0.19
CA SER A 471 -9.12 -3.01 -0.52
C SER A 471 -8.87 -1.51 -0.53
N ARG A 472 -8.39 -0.93 0.58
CA ARG A 472 -8.05 0.50 0.66
C ARG A 472 -6.78 0.86 -0.09
N ALA A 473 -5.73 0.04 -0.02
CA ALA A 473 -4.54 0.25 -0.82
C ALA A 473 -4.83 0.26 -2.33
N VAL A 474 -5.81 -0.53 -2.78
CA VAL A 474 -6.31 -0.55 -4.16
C VAL A 474 -7.17 0.68 -4.45
N THR A 475 -8.19 0.99 -3.63
CA THR A 475 -9.05 2.16 -3.84
C THR A 475 -8.26 3.47 -3.84
N ASP A 476 -7.28 3.61 -2.95
CA ASP A 476 -6.47 4.82 -2.83
C ASP A 476 -5.44 4.95 -3.96
N GLY A 477 -4.95 3.86 -4.56
CA GLY A 477 -3.77 3.90 -5.44
C GLY A 477 -3.85 3.20 -6.80
N LEU A 478 -4.85 2.38 -7.05
CA LEU A 478 -5.01 1.60 -8.28
C LEU A 478 -6.42 1.82 -8.82
N LYS A 479 -6.56 2.63 -9.87
CA LYS A 479 -7.80 2.60 -10.67
C LYS A 479 -7.97 1.14 -11.13
N PRO A 480 -9.04 0.43 -10.75
CA PRO A 480 -9.32 -0.87 -11.35
C PRO A 480 -9.47 -0.64 -12.86
N GLU A 481 -8.78 -1.45 -13.68
CA GLU A 481 -8.89 -1.40 -15.15
C GLU A 481 -10.27 -1.91 -15.65
N ALA A 482 -11.30 -1.95 -14.80
CA ALA A 482 -12.63 -2.40 -15.15
C ALA A 482 -13.64 -1.27 -14.91
N GLU A 483 -14.25 -0.80 -16.00
CA GLU A 483 -15.36 0.19 -16.05
C GLU A 483 -16.70 -0.37 -15.51
N ASP A 484 -16.69 -1.54 -14.87
CA ASP A 484 -17.90 -2.19 -14.39
C ASP A 484 -18.07 -1.98 -12.88
N ASP A 485 -18.71 -0.86 -12.53
CA ASP A 485 -19.07 -0.41 -11.18
C ASP A 485 -19.98 -1.39 -10.42
N THR A 486 -20.35 -2.51 -11.06
CA THR A 486 -21.28 -3.52 -10.54
C THR A 486 -20.60 -4.69 -9.82
N CYS A 487 -19.29 -4.93 -10.03
CA CYS A 487 -18.59 -6.08 -9.46
C CYS A 487 -17.69 -5.68 -8.29
N ARG A 488 -18.17 -5.92 -7.06
CA ARG A 488 -17.37 -5.74 -5.82
C ARG A 488 -16.08 -6.56 -5.95
N THR A 489 -14.92 -5.95 -5.76
CA THR A 489 -13.63 -6.65 -5.77
C THR A 489 -13.17 -6.93 -4.34
N ILE A 490 -12.51 -8.07 -4.14
CA ILE A 490 -11.79 -8.39 -2.90
C ILE A 490 -10.29 -8.27 -3.17
N SER A 491 -9.55 -7.67 -2.24
CA SER A 491 -8.12 -7.44 -2.41
C SER A 491 -7.35 -7.82 -1.14
N SER A 492 -6.20 -8.45 -1.33
CA SER A 492 -5.31 -8.88 -0.25
C SER A 492 -3.87 -8.55 -0.59
N GLY A 493 -3.08 -8.20 0.42
CA GLY A 493 -1.68 -7.84 0.24
C GLY A 493 -0.81 -8.34 1.38
N LEU A 494 0.48 -8.46 1.09
CA LEU A 494 1.50 -8.85 2.07
C LEU A 494 2.45 -7.69 2.34
N TRP A 495 2.50 -7.27 3.60
CA TRP A 495 3.43 -6.28 4.12
C TRP A 495 4.31 -6.96 5.18
N VAL A 496 5.54 -7.29 4.80
CA VAL A 496 6.34 -8.27 5.52
C VAL A 496 6.62 -7.88 6.98
N LEU A 497 7.09 -6.65 7.23
CA LEU A 497 7.39 -6.22 8.60
C LEU A 497 6.11 -6.04 9.45
N PRO A 498 5.01 -5.45 8.93
CA PRO A 498 3.71 -5.45 9.61
C PRO A 498 3.14 -6.83 9.95
N SER A 499 3.49 -7.90 9.21
CA SER A 499 3.02 -9.26 9.51
C SER A 499 3.47 -9.79 10.89
N PHE A 500 4.47 -9.17 11.52
CA PHE A 500 4.88 -9.46 12.91
C PHE A 500 4.03 -8.76 13.99
N LEU A 501 3.04 -7.96 13.61
CA LEU A 501 2.07 -7.41 14.58
C LEU A 501 1.16 -8.52 15.07
N ASN A 502 1.15 -8.74 16.38
CA ASN A 502 0.28 -9.73 17.01
C ASN A 502 -1.10 -9.14 17.33
N HIS A 503 -2.04 -10.02 17.66
CA HIS A 503 -3.40 -9.60 17.90
C HIS A 503 -3.62 -8.99 19.28
N SER A 504 -4.41 -7.92 19.34
CA SER A 504 -5.15 -7.53 20.53
C SER A 504 -6.54 -7.03 20.13
N CYS A 505 -7.56 -7.31 20.95
CA CYS A 505 -8.89 -6.74 20.78
C CYS A 505 -9.00 -5.27 21.25
N VAL A 506 -7.90 -4.75 21.82
CA VAL A 506 -7.65 -3.35 22.16
C VAL A 506 -6.24 -3.00 21.68
N PRO A 507 -6.05 -2.90 20.34
CA PRO A 507 -4.71 -2.76 19.80
C PRO A 507 -4.06 -1.43 20.19
N ASN A 508 -2.75 -1.39 20.08
CA ASN A 508 -1.97 -0.20 20.44
C ASN A 508 -1.28 0.46 19.22
N THR A 509 -1.60 -0.03 18.00
CA THR A 509 -1.17 0.55 16.74
C THR A 509 -2.34 0.82 15.81
N GLY A 510 -2.18 1.82 14.94
CA GLY A 510 -3.12 2.14 13.89
C GLY A 510 -2.54 2.12 12.50
N ILE A 511 -3.33 1.62 11.55
CA ILE A 511 -2.93 1.43 10.16
C ILE A 511 -3.71 2.40 9.26
N THR A 512 -2.99 3.15 8.43
CA THR A 512 -3.55 3.91 7.31
C THR A 512 -2.79 3.56 6.02
N PHE A 513 -3.46 3.70 4.88
CA PHE A 513 -2.86 3.43 3.58
C PHE A 513 -2.69 4.72 2.77
N VAL A 514 -1.59 4.80 2.02
CA VAL A 514 -1.33 5.80 0.98
C VAL A 514 -0.85 5.04 -0.25
N GLY A 515 -1.79 4.71 -1.13
CA GLY A 515 -1.55 3.74 -2.21
C GLY A 515 -1.07 2.40 -1.64
N ARG A 516 0.11 1.94 -2.07
CA ARG A 516 0.68 0.65 -1.62
C ARG A 516 1.41 0.72 -0.28
N ALA A 517 1.64 1.92 0.26
CA ALA A 517 2.35 2.13 1.51
C ALA A 517 1.39 2.06 2.70
N MET A 518 1.72 1.19 3.64
CA MET A 518 1.07 1.05 4.93
C MET A 518 1.81 1.91 5.96
N PHE A 519 1.11 2.88 6.54
CA PHE A 519 1.59 3.71 7.64
C PHE A 519 1.10 3.10 8.95
N LEU A 520 2.03 2.80 9.86
CA LEU A 520 1.71 2.30 11.19
C LEU A 520 2.09 3.35 12.23
N ARG A 521 1.12 3.74 13.05
CA ARG A 521 1.30 4.74 14.12
C ARG A 521 0.93 4.16 15.47
N ALA A 522 1.52 4.71 16.54
CA ALA A 522 1.06 4.40 17.89
C ALA A 522 -0.35 4.98 18.12
N SER A 523 -1.29 4.16 18.59
CA SER A 523 -2.66 4.64 18.87
C SER A 523 -2.79 5.28 20.26
N ARG A 524 -1.87 4.98 21.16
CA ARG A 524 -1.70 5.55 22.49
C ARG A 524 -0.22 5.72 22.81
N ASP A 525 0.09 6.34 23.94
CA ASP A 525 1.46 6.36 24.46
C ASP A 525 1.91 4.92 24.77
N LEU A 526 3.15 4.59 24.39
CA LEU A 526 3.76 3.26 24.58
C LEU A 526 5.06 3.39 25.35
N LYS A 527 5.29 2.50 26.32
CA LYS A 527 6.57 2.38 27.03
C LYS A 527 7.57 1.56 26.20
N ALA A 528 8.85 1.77 26.44
CA ALA A 528 9.90 0.95 25.85
C ALA A 528 9.69 -0.54 26.18
N GLY A 529 9.83 -1.40 25.18
CA GLY A 529 9.63 -2.84 25.32
C GLY A 529 8.16 -3.29 25.27
N GLU A 530 7.19 -2.41 25.05
CA GLU A 530 5.80 -2.85 24.80
C GLU A 530 5.67 -3.50 23.42
N GLU A 531 4.91 -4.60 23.36
CA GLU A 531 4.57 -5.29 22.10
C GLU A 531 3.56 -4.46 21.31
N LEU A 532 3.84 -4.30 20.02
CA LEU A 532 2.96 -3.65 19.06
C LEU A 532 1.92 -4.66 18.56
N THR A 533 0.66 -4.28 18.68
CA THR A 533 -0.48 -5.14 18.37
C THR A 533 -1.44 -4.46 17.42
N THR A 534 -2.09 -5.27 16.59
CA THR A 534 -3.18 -4.88 15.68
C THR A 534 -4.39 -5.78 15.91
N SER A 535 -5.54 -5.45 15.32
CA SER A 535 -6.69 -6.36 15.35
C SER A 535 -6.70 -7.24 14.10
N TYR A 536 -6.94 -8.54 14.27
CA TYR A 536 -7.04 -9.50 13.16
C TYR A 536 -8.47 -9.62 12.63
N THR A 537 -9.43 -9.18 13.44
CA THR A 537 -10.87 -9.12 13.14
C THR A 537 -11.39 -7.72 13.49
N ALA A 538 -12.63 -7.39 13.15
CA ALA A 538 -13.23 -6.14 13.59
C ALA A 538 -13.34 -6.11 15.13
N CYS A 539 -12.88 -5.04 15.77
CA CYS A 539 -12.98 -4.89 17.23
C CYS A 539 -14.44 -4.79 17.72
N SER A 540 -15.36 -4.37 16.83
CA SER A 540 -16.81 -4.32 17.04
C SER A 540 -17.52 -5.67 16.91
N ASP A 541 -16.86 -6.70 16.36
CA ASP A 541 -17.51 -7.99 16.14
C ASP A 541 -17.93 -8.62 17.49
N PRO A 542 -19.23 -8.90 17.70
CA PRO A 542 -19.70 -9.53 18.94
C PRO A 542 -19.19 -10.98 19.08
N ASN A 543 -18.74 -11.62 17.99
CA ASN A 543 -18.25 -12.99 17.96
C ASN A 543 -16.72 -13.11 17.78
N ARG A 544 -15.95 -12.06 18.16
CA ARG A 544 -14.48 -11.99 18.03
C ARG A 544 -13.73 -13.27 18.38
N LYS A 545 -14.09 -13.93 19.49
CA LYS A 545 -13.45 -15.19 19.92
C LYS A 545 -13.54 -16.28 18.86
N LYS A 546 -14.70 -16.45 18.22
CA LYS A 546 -14.87 -17.41 17.12
C LYS A 546 -14.08 -16.96 15.89
N SER A 547 -14.13 -15.67 15.56
CA SER A 547 -13.45 -15.08 14.39
C SER A 547 -11.93 -15.21 14.43
N ILE A 548 -11.32 -15.31 15.63
CA ILE A 548 -9.87 -15.40 15.78
C ILE A 548 -9.31 -16.82 15.90
N ASN A 549 -10.14 -17.81 16.23
CA ASN A 549 -9.71 -19.21 16.42
C ASN A 549 -8.94 -19.79 15.22
N LYS A 550 -9.13 -19.24 14.01
CA LYS A 550 -8.39 -19.64 12.80
C LYS A 550 -6.88 -19.40 12.85
N TRP A 551 -6.38 -18.57 13.77
CA TRP A 551 -4.93 -18.39 13.99
C TRP A 551 -4.37 -19.33 15.07
N HIS A 552 -5.17 -20.28 15.56
CA HIS A 552 -4.76 -21.31 16.52
C HIS A 552 -4.16 -20.76 17.82
N PHE A 553 -4.67 -19.61 18.29
CA PHE A 553 -4.36 -19.07 19.62
C PHE A 553 -5.61 -18.47 20.28
N GLU A 554 -5.60 -18.36 21.61
CA GLU A 554 -6.62 -17.66 22.37
C GLU A 554 -6.11 -16.28 22.81
N CYS A 555 -6.88 -15.22 22.54
CA CYS A 555 -6.49 -13.87 22.92
C CYS A 555 -6.75 -13.61 24.41
N THR A 556 -5.68 -13.32 25.16
CA THR A 556 -5.75 -13.02 26.61
C THR A 556 -5.63 -11.53 26.93
N CYS A 557 -5.94 -10.63 25.99
CA CYS A 557 -5.86 -9.18 26.24
C CYS A 557 -6.86 -8.73 27.33
N GLU A 558 -6.62 -7.56 27.93
CA GLU A 558 -7.44 -7.03 29.03
C GLU A 558 -8.94 -7.00 28.70
N ARG A 559 -9.30 -6.62 27.48
CA ARG A 559 -10.70 -6.63 27.03
C ARG A 559 -11.29 -8.04 27.00
N CYS A 560 -10.57 -9.04 26.51
CA CYS A 560 -11.07 -10.42 26.50
C CYS A 560 -11.26 -10.99 27.91
N GLN A 561 -10.38 -10.62 28.84
CA GLN A 561 -10.50 -10.99 30.25
C GLN A 561 -11.73 -10.35 30.88
N GLN A 562 -11.96 -9.06 30.62
CA GLN A 562 -13.15 -8.36 31.07
C GLN A 562 -14.42 -8.95 30.46
N ASP A 563 -14.44 -9.19 29.14
CA ASP A 563 -15.60 -9.78 28.45
C ASP A 563 -16.02 -11.10 29.11
N HIS A 564 -15.06 -11.92 29.55
CA HIS A 564 -15.33 -13.14 30.30
C HIS A 564 -15.99 -12.88 31.66
N GLN A 565 -15.58 -11.83 32.38
CA GLN A 565 -16.15 -11.46 33.68
C GLN A 565 -17.56 -10.88 33.56
N VAL A 566 -17.84 -10.10 32.50
CA VAL A 566 -19.16 -9.47 32.29
C VAL A 566 -20.16 -10.39 31.59
N GLU A 567 -19.69 -11.47 30.95
CA GLU A 567 -20.53 -12.37 30.15
C GLU A 567 -21.80 -12.85 30.87
N PRO A 568 -21.74 -13.32 32.13
CA PRO A 568 -22.92 -13.83 32.82
C PRO A 568 -24.05 -12.81 32.93
N TYR A 569 -23.71 -11.52 33.01
CA TYR A 569 -24.66 -10.42 33.17
C TYR A 569 -25.16 -9.86 31.83
N MET A 570 -24.41 -10.09 30.74
CA MET A 570 -24.71 -9.56 29.41
C MET A 570 -25.22 -10.61 28.43
N LYS A 571 -25.28 -11.88 28.83
CA LYS A 571 -25.63 -13.02 27.97
C LYS A 571 -26.97 -12.83 27.25
N GLU A 572 -28.03 -12.52 27.99
CA GLU A 572 -29.38 -12.35 27.43
C GLU A 572 -29.43 -11.22 26.38
N LEU A 573 -28.82 -10.07 26.70
CA LEU A 573 -28.74 -8.93 25.77
C LEU A 573 -27.92 -9.28 24.52
N ARG A 574 -26.88 -10.12 24.66
CA ARG A 574 -26.06 -10.56 23.52
C ARG A 574 -26.78 -11.56 22.63
N GLU A 575 -27.55 -12.48 23.20
CA GLU A 575 -28.41 -13.39 22.45
C GLU A 575 -29.47 -12.60 21.65
N GLU A 576 -30.09 -11.61 22.29
CA GLU A 576 -31.01 -10.69 21.61
C GLU A 576 -30.32 -9.88 20.50
N LEU A 577 -29.09 -9.39 20.72
CA LEU A 577 -28.30 -8.69 19.70
C LEU A 577 -27.98 -9.59 18.50
N ASN A 578 -27.68 -10.87 18.73
CA ASN A 578 -27.39 -11.83 17.66
C ASN A 578 -28.64 -12.08 16.80
N GLU A 579 -29.81 -12.25 17.42
CA GLU A 579 -31.07 -12.38 16.70
C GLU A 579 -31.40 -11.09 15.92
N TYR A 580 -31.25 -9.94 16.58
CA TYR A 580 -31.41 -8.62 15.98
C TYR A 580 -30.57 -8.46 14.73
N SER A 581 -29.27 -8.74 14.83
CA SER A 581 -28.29 -8.57 13.75
C SER A 581 -28.56 -9.52 12.59
N SER A 582 -28.92 -10.77 12.88
CA SER A 582 -29.31 -11.76 11.88
C SER A 582 -30.55 -11.31 11.07
N ARG A 583 -31.58 -10.79 11.77
CA ARG A 583 -32.78 -10.26 11.12
C ARG A 583 -32.50 -8.98 10.34
N PHE A 584 -31.69 -8.08 10.88
CA PHE A 584 -31.36 -6.83 10.21
C PHE A 584 -30.56 -7.04 8.91
N ALA A 585 -29.62 -7.99 8.92
CA ALA A 585 -28.79 -8.36 7.77
C ALA A 585 -29.53 -9.21 6.72
N SER A 586 -30.65 -9.83 7.08
CA SER A 586 -31.40 -10.70 6.18
C SER A 586 -31.89 -9.96 4.92
N LYS A 587 -31.59 -10.53 3.75
CA LYS A 587 -32.14 -10.07 2.46
C LYS A 587 -33.65 -10.26 2.35
N LYS A 588 -34.23 -11.16 3.16
CA LYS A 588 -35.67 -11.44 3.19
C LYS A 588 -36.46 -10.39 3.97
N SER A 589 -35.79 -9.57 4.79
CA SER A 589 -36.46 -8.58 5.63
C SER A 589 -36.95 -7.38 4.83
N THR A 590 -38.21 -7.03 5.03
CA THR A 590 -38.86 -5.90 4.38
C THR A 590 -38.31 -4.56 4.89
N LYS A 591 -38.51 -3.50 4.11
CA LYS A 591 -38.14 -2.13 4.51
C LYS A 591 -38.82 -1.71 5.82
N ALA A 592 -40.09 -2.07 6.00
CA ALA A 592 -40.84 -1.79 7.23
C ALA A 592 -40.27 -2.52 8.45
N GLU A 593 -39.87 -3.79 8.29
CA GLU A 593 -39.21 -4.55 9.36
C GLU A 593 -37.86 -3.95 9.72
N LYS A 594 -37.03 -3.60 8.74
CA LYS A 594 -35.75 -2.93 8.98
C LYS A 594 -35.92 -1.61 9.73
N LEU A 595 -36.96 -0.84 9.40
CA LEU A 595 -37.29 0.40 10.10
C LEU A 595 -37.72 0.14 11.56
N ARG A 596 -38.56 -0.87 11.80
CA ARG A 596 -38.95 -1.29 13.17
C ARG A 596 -37.75 -1.74 13.99
N LEU A 597 -36.84 -2.51 13.40
CA LEU A 597 -35.59 -2.90 14.04
C LEU A 597 -34.69 -1.69 14.30
N LEU A 598 -34.68 -0.68 13.43
CA LEU A 598 -33.94 0.54 13.69
C LEU A 598 -34.44 1.25 14.96
N PHE A 599 -35.75 1.40 15.12
CA PHE A 599 -36.32 1.96 16.37
C PHE A 599 -36.07 1.07 17.59
N LYS A 600 -36.13 -0.27 17.43
CA LYS A 600 -35.79 -1.21 18.51
C LYS A 600 -34.36 -1.01 19.04
N SER A 601 -33.42 -0.56 18.19
CA SER A 601 -32.03 -0.31 18.64
C SER A 601 -31.93 0.75 19.73
N VAL A 602 -32.84 1.74 19.76
CA VAL A 602 -32.85 2.80 20.77
C VAL A 602 -33.21 2.24 22.15
N ASP A 603 -34.25 1.40 22.24
CA ASP A 603 -34.63 0.67 23.46
C ASP A 603 -33.51 -0.26 23.95
N MET A 604 -32.87 -0.98 23.02
CA MET A 604 -31.75 -1.85 23.36
C MET A 604 -30.57 -1.07 23.93
N VAL A 605 -30.27 0.14 23.42
CA VAL A 605 -29.21 1.00 23.96
C VAL A 605 -29.50 1.36 25.42
N GLU A 606 -30.73 1.76 25.74
CA GLU A 606 -31.11 2.09 27.13
C GLU A 606 -30.94 0.88 28.07
N ARG A 607 -31.37 -0.31 27.63
CA ARG A 607 -31.21 -1.55 28.38
C ARG A 607 -29.74 -1.92 28.60
N VAL A 608 -28.88 -1.75 27.59
CA VAL A 608 -27.44 -1.97 27.72
C VAL A 608 -26.81 -0.98 28.71
N GLU A 609 -27.14 0.31 28.63
CA GLU A 609 -26.61 1.31 29.59
C GLU A 609 -27.08 1.02 31.03
N LYS A 610 -28.32 0.57 31.22
CA LYS A 610 -28.82 0.14 32.52
C LYS A 610 -28.08 -1.09 33.03
N ALA A 611 -27.84 -2.07 32.15
CA ALA A 611 -27.10 -3.28 32.49
C ALA A 611 -25.67 -2.96 32.92
N ILE A 612 -24.95 -2.09 32.20
CA ILE A 612 -23.60 -1.63 32.55
C ILE A 612 -23.58 -1.03 33.97
N LYS A 613 -24.54 -0.15 34.28
CA LYS A 613 -24.64 0.49 35.61
C LYS A 613 -24.99 -0.49 36.73
N SER A 614 -25.64 -1.61 36.41
CA SER A 614 -26.05 -2.64 37.38
C SER A 614 -25.03 -3.76 37.57
N LEU A 615 -23.88 -3.70 36.89
CA LEU A 615 -22.84 -4.73 37.04
C LEU A 615 -22.33 -4.76 38.49
N PRO A 616 -22.07 -5.96 39.06
CA PRO A 616 -21.56 -6.10 40.43
C PRO A 616 -20.05 -5.80 40.54
N MET A 617 -19.51 -5.02 39.62
CA MET A 617 -18.10 -4.63 39.54
C MET A 617 -18.02 -3.17 39.11
N ASN A 618 -17.03 -2.44 39.64
CA ASN A 618 -16.81 -1.06 39.26
C ASN A 618 -15.90 -1.01 38.02
N LEU A 619 -16.43 -0.50 36.90
CA LEU A 619 -15.68 -0.31 35.67
C LEU A 619 -15.35 1.17 35.51
N ASP A 620 -14.11 1.49 35.12
CA ASP A 620 -13.79 2.83 34.66
C ASP A 620 -14.45 3.12 33.30
N ALA A 621 -14.43 4.38 32.87
CA ALA A 621 -15.07 4.81 31.62
C ALA A 621 -14.56 4.05 30.38
N GLN A 622 -13.29 3.68 30.34
CA GLN A 622 -12.72 2.93 29.22
C GLN A 622 -13.26 1.50 29.18
N ARG A 623 -13.30 0.84 30.34
CA ARG A 623 -13.82 -0.51 30.50
C ARG A 623 -15.32 -0.59 30.22
N GLU A 624 -16.11 0.40 30.66
CA GLU A 624 -17.50 0.48 30.25
C GLU A 624 -17.64 0.58 28.72
N ASN A 625 -16.80 1.41 28.07
CA ASN A 625 -16.82 1.55 26.62
C ASN A 625 -16.45 0.23 25.91
N TRP A 626 -15.55 -0.59 26.46
CA TRP A 626 -15.30 -1.93 25.89
C TRP A 626 -16.53 -2.83 25.88
N VAL A 627 -17.38 -2.73 26.91
CA VAL A 627 -18.68 -3.41 26.92
C VAL A 627 -19.56 -2.85 25.80
N ARG A 628 -19.65 -1.52 25.66
CA ARG A 628 -20.42 -0.85 24.60
C ARG A 628 -19.96 -1.22 23.20
N VAL A 629 -18.66 -1.42 22.96
CA VAL A 629 -18.14 -1.87 21.67
C VAL A 629 -18.71 -3.23 21.29
N SER A 630 -18.93 -4.14 22.24
CA SER A 630 -19.56 -5.44 21.96
C SER A 630 -21.03 -5.30 21.51
N PHE A 631 -21.61 -4.11 21.65
CA PHE A 631 -22.95 -3.72 21.19
C PHE A 631 -22.88 -2.58 20.15
N MET A 632 -21.74 -2.35 19.49
CA MET A 632 -21.50 -1.19 18.60
C MET A 632 -22.57 -1.00 17.52
N VAL A 633 -23.12 -2.11 17.00
CA VAL A 633 -24.17 -2.11 15.97
C VAL A 633 -25.40 -1.31 16.41
N ILE A 634 -25.87 -1.46 17.64
CA ILE A 634 -27.08 -0.74 18.11
C ILE A 634 -26.80 0.74 18.36
N TYR A 635 -25.60 1.12 18.82
CA TYR A 635 -25.22 2.53 18.94
C TYR A 635 -25.12 3.21 17.57
N THR A 636 -24.56 2.51 16.58
CA THR A 636 -24.49 2.98 15.20
C THR A 636 -25.89 3.16 14.60
N ASN A 637 -26.79 2.21 14.84
CA ASN A 637 -28.18 2.30 14.37
C ASN A 637 -28.99 3.38 15.11
N SER A 638 -28.77 3.56 16.40
CA SER A 638 -29.38 4.64 17.19
C SER A 638 -28.97 6.03 16.66
N LEU A 639 -27.71 6.20 16.24
CA LEU A 639 -27.29 7.41 15.54
C LEU A 639 -28.05 7.63 14.23
N GLN A 640 -28.40 6.57 13.48
CA GLN A 640 -29.22 6.72 12.27
C GLN A 640 -30.63 7.22 12.60
N VAL A 641 -31.22 6.74 13.70
CA VAL A 641 -32.51 7.26 14.20
C VAL A 641 -32.38 8.74 14.57
N ALA A 642 -31.34 9.10 15.33
CA ALA A 642 -31.09 10.49 15.70
C ALA A 642 -30.90 11.40 14.47
N ARG A 643 -30.23 10.91 13.41
CA ARG A 643 -30.06 11.63 12.13
C ARG A 643 -31.37 11.93 11.43
N ALA A 644 -32.33 10.98 11.48
CA ALA A 644 -33.66 11.16 10.91
C ALA A 644 -34.52 12.16 11.70
N GLY A 645 -34.22 12.36 12.99
CA GLY A 645 -34.85 13.38 13.81
C GLY A 645 -34.43 14.81 13.45
N ARG A 646 -35.22 15.80 13.90
CA ARG A 646 -34.87 17.24 13.79
C ARG A 646 -34.05 17.76 14.98
N ASP A 647 -33.99 17.02 16.08
CA ASP A 647 -33.30 17.44 17.31
C ASP A 647 -31.77 17.37 17.17
N LEU A 648 -31.14 18.55 17.13
CA LEU A 648 -29.69 18.71 17.05
C LEU A 648 -28.97 18.22 18.31
N LYS A 649 -29.58 18.36 19.49
CA LYS A 649 -28.99 17.93 20.76
C LYS A 649 -28.87 16.42 20.83
N GLN A 650 -29.91 15.70 20.42
CA GLN A 650 -29.88 14.23 20.33
C GLN A 650 -28.81 13.73 19.35
N LYS A 651 -28.65 14.39 18.19
CA LYS A 651 -27.59 14.06 17.22
C LYS A 651 -26.20 14.20 17.83
N ILE A 652 -25.94 15.31 18.51
CA ILE A 652 -24.65 15.57 19.16
C ILE A 652 -24.38 14.55 20.27
N GLN A 653 -25.37 14.26 21.13
CA GLN A 653 -25.22 13.25 22.19
C GLN A 653 -24.93 11.85 21.64
N ALA A 654 -25.62 11.43 20.58
CA ALA A 654 -25.37 10.14 19.93
C ALA A 654 -23.96 10.09 19.31
N LEU A 655 -23.51 11.17 18.67
CA LEU A 655 -22.17 11.27 18.09
C LEU A 655 -21.06 11.29 19.15
N GLN A 656 -21.25 12.04 20.24
CA GLN A 656 -20.31 12.06 21.38
C GLN A 656 -20.12 10.66 21.95
N LYS A 657 -21.23 9.98 22.25
CA LYS A 657 -21.21 8.61 22.76
C LYS A 657 -20.49 7.65 21.80
N LEU A 658 -20.80 7.73 20.50
CA LEU A 658 -20.17 6.88 19.50
C LEU A 658 -18.66 7.16 19.39
N ALA A 659 -18.25 8.42 19.39
CA ALA A 659 -16.84 8.82 19.34
C ALA A 659 -16.05 8.31 20.55
N GLU A 660 -16.64 8.34 21.76
CA GLU A 660 -16.04 7.77 22.98
C GLU A 660 -15.88 6.25 22.89
N ILE A 661 -16.90 5.54 22.38
CA ILE A 661 -16.88 4.09 22.18
C ILE A 661 -15.77 3.74 21.18
N GLU A 662 -15.71 4.41 20.04
CA GLU A 662 -14.70 4.18 19.01
C GLU A 662 -13.28 4.49 19.50
N ALA A 663 -13.10 5.56 20.28
CA ALA A 663 -11.81 5.91 20.88
C ALA A 663 -11.31 4.86 21.90
N SER A 664 -12.19 4.07 22.51
CA SER A 664 -11.80 3.07 23.53
C SER A 664 -11.04 1.86 22.96
N ILE A 665 -11.18 1.58 21.65
CA ILE A 665 -10.59 0.44 20.93
C ILE A 665 -9.55 0.87 19.90
N ASN A 666 -8.91 2.01 20.15
CA ASN A 666 -7.59 2.43 19.67
C ASN A 666 -7.00 1.50 18.59
N GLY A 667 -6.85 1.90 17.34
CA GLY A 667 -6.09 1.06 16.40
C GLY A 667 -6.86 0.07 15.51
N GLY A 668 -8.01 -0.44 16.00
CA GLY A 668 -8.63 -1.69 15.53
C GLY A 668 -9.41 -1.66 14.21
N GLY A 669 -8.95 -0.92 13.21
CA GLY A 669 -9.64 -0.77 11.92
C GLY A 669 -10.81 0.24 11.93
N VAL A 670 -11.04 0.90 13.07
CA VAL A 670 -12.15 1.85 13.29
C VAL A 670 -11.75 3.28 12.93
N TYR A 671 -10.48 3.57 12.61
CA TYR A 671 -10.04 4.97 12.41
C TYR A 671 -10.86 5.76 11.41
N TYR A 672 -11.22 5.17 10.29
CA TYR A 672 -11.97 5.91 9.28
C TYR A 672 -13.40 6.21 9.76
N THR A 673 -14.05 5.29 10.49
CA THR A 673 -15.34 5.59 11.11
C THR A 673 -15.17 6.60 12.25
N SER A 674 -14.13 6.47 13.09
CA SER A 674 -13.78 7.43 14.14
C SER A 674 -13.54 8.83 13.60
N ILE A 675 -12.78 8.96 12.50
CA ILE A 675 -12.51 10.23 11.82
C ILE A 675 -13.83 10.82 11.32
N ARG A 676 -14.69 10.01 10.69
CA ARG A 676 -15.99 10.46 10.20
C ARG A 676 -16.92 10.90 11.33
N THR A 677 -17.11 10.06 12.34
CA THR A 677 -17.93 10.35 13.53
C THR A 677 -17.44 11.63 14.21
N SER A 678 -16.12 11.77 14.38
CA SER A 678 -15.51 12.96 15.00
C SER A 678 -15.70 14.22 14.15
N ALA A 679 -15.48 14.15 12.84
CA ALA A 679 -15.69 15.28 11.95
C ALA A 679 -17.17 15.72 11.89
N GLU A 680 -18.10 14.77 11.89
CA GLU A 680 -19.52 15.07 12.00
C GLU A 680 -19.88 15.71 13.35
N LEU A 681 -19.32 15.18 14.45
CA LEU A 681 -19.51 15.75 15.78
C LEU A 681 -19.06 17.21 15.81
N LEU A 682 -17.85 17.50 15.34
CA LEU A 682 -17.33 18.87 15.25
C LEU A 682 -18.28 19.80 14.49
N ARG A 683 -18.80 19.34 13.35
CA ARG A 683 -19.72 20.11 12.52
C ARG A 683 -21.06 20.40 13.21
N TYR A 684 -21.66 19.42 13.87
CA TYR A 684 -22.95 19.62 14.56
C TYR A 684 -22.79 20.49 15.82
N THR A 685 -21.69 20.32 16.56
CA THR A 685 -21.36 21.20 17.70
C THR A 685 -21.19 22.65 17.25
N GLN A 686 -20.47 22.88 16.13
CA GLN A 686 -20.34 24.21 15.53
C GLN A 686 -21.71 24.79 15.12
N LYS A 687 -22.61 23.96 14.57
CA LYS A 687 -23.98 24.40 14.23
C LYS A 687 -24.81 24.79 15.46
N LYS A 688 -24.61 24.13 16.61
CA LYS A 688 -25.35 24.39 17.85
C LYS A 688 -24.89 25.67 18.56
N GLY A 689 -23.58 25.89 18.65
CA GLY A 689 -22.98 26.91 19.52
C GLY A 689 -22.31 28.09 18.81
N GLY A 690 -22.20 28.10 17.48
CA GLY A 690 -21.36 29.06 16.77
C GLY A 690 -19.85 28.75 16.93
N SER A 691 -18.99 29.69 16.51
CA SER A 691 -17.55 29.46 16.34
C SER A 691 -16.71 29.54 17.62
N ASP A 692 -17.26 30.03 18.73
CA ASP A 692 -16.49 30.45 19.91
C ASP A 692 -17.13 29.96 21.22
N THR A 693 -17.22 28.63 21.37
CA THR A 693 -17.72 28.00 22.61
C THR A 693 -16.68 27.05 23.18
N GLN A 694 -16.62 26.94 24.51
CA GLN A 694 -15.76 25.96 25.18
C GLN A 694 -16.10 24.52 24.74
N GLU A 695 -17.39 24.21 24.56
CA GLU A 695 -17.85 22.91 24.05
C GLU A 695 -17.25 22.61 22.67
N LEU A 696 -17.19 23.61 21.77
CA LEU A 696 -16.56 23.44 20.46
C LEU A 696 -15.04 23.26 20.57
N HIS A 697 -14.38 24.00 21.46
CA HIS A 697 -12.94 23.86 21.69
C HIS A 697 -12.57 22.46 22.20
N ASP A 698 -13.33 21.94 23.17
CA ASP A 698 -13.09 20.61 23.75
C ASP A 698 -13.30 19.52 22.68
N VAL A 699 -14.38 19.62 21.89
CA VAL A 699 -14.63 18.72 20.76
C VAL A 699 -13.51 18.82 19.72
N LEU A 700 -13.06 20.03 19.38
CA LEU A 700 -11.96 20.24 18.44
C LEU A 700 -10.69 19.52 18.88
N GLN A 701 -10.30 19.66 20.16
CA GLN A 701 -9.13 18.95 20.72
C GLN A 701 -9.30 17.43 20.66
N GLN A 702 -10.50 16.92 20.96
CA GLN A 702 -10.83 15.50 20.84
C GLN A 702 -10.68 15.01 19.39
N VAL A 703 -11.24 15.73 18.41
CA VAL A 703 -11.14 15.36 17.00
C VAL A 703 -9.70 15.41 16.52
N MET A 704 -8.95 16.45 16.85
CA MET A 704 -7.54 16.58 16.49
C MET A 704 -6.71 15.42 17.05
N LYS A 705 -7.02 14.93 18.25
CA LYS A 705 -6.35 13.74 18.83
C LYS A 705 -6.61 12.49 17.99
N VAL A 706 -7.85 12.25 17.56
CA VAL A 706 -8.21 11.12 16.67
C VAL A 706 -7.45 11.22 15.35
N PHE A 707 -7.47 12.39 14.71
CA PHE A 707 -6.75 12.60 13.45
C PHE A 707 -5.24 12.43 13.62
N ARG A 708 -4.66 12.93 14.71
CA ARG A 708 -3.24 12.77 15.03
C ARG A 708 -2.82 11.30 15.09
N THR A 709 -3.63 10.45 15.72
CA THR A 709 -3.33 9.01 15.82
C THR A 709 -3.41 8.28 14.47
N ALA A 710 -4.23 8.77 13.52
CA ALA A 710 -4.38 8.17 12.20
C ALA A 710 -3.40 8.73 11.15
N LEU A 711 -3.24 10.06 11.13
CA LEU A 711 -2.53 10.81 10.08
C LEU A 711 -1.20 11.39 10.54
N GLY A 712 -0.93 11.42 11.84
CA GLY A 712 0.25 12.03 12.44
C GLY A 712 0.01 13.47 12.86
N ASN A 713 1.05 14.10 13.43
CA ASN A 713 0.99 15.50 13.83
C ASN A 713 0.75 16.39 12.62
N MET A 714 -0.26 17.25 12.73
CA MET A 714 -0.66 18.19 11.72
C MET A 714 -0.95 19.53 12.37
N GLY A 715 -0.51 20.62 11.73
CA GLY A 715 -0.82 21.96 12.20
C GLY A 715 -2.32 22.23 12.15
N GLU A 716 -2.82 23.04 13.08
CA GLU A 716 -4.24 23.38 13.20
C GLU A 716 -4.83 23.90 11.89
N MET A 717 -4.12 24.80 11.19
CA MET A 717 -4.55 25.32 9.88
C MET A 717 -4.72 24.21 8.82
N PHE A 718 -3.82 23.23 8.77
CA PHE A 718 -3.93 22.11 7.85
C PHE A 718 -5.09 21.19 8.23
N PHE A 719 -5.29 20.96 9.53
CA PHE A 719 -6.42 20.19 10.03
C PHE A 719 -7.76 20.84 9.66
N LEU A 720 -7.92 22.14 9.90
CA LEU A 720 -9.13 22.88 9.55
C LEU A 720 -9.39 22.87 8.04
N GLU A 721 -8.35 23.02 7.23
CA GLU A 721 -8.46 22.94 5.78
C GLU A 721 -8.85 21.53 5.31
N LEU A 722 -8.29 20.48 5.94
CA LEU A 722 -8.68 19.10 5.69
C LEU A 722 -10.16 18.86 6.00
N ILE A 723 -10.64 19.34 7.15
CA ILE A 723 -12.05 19.26 7.53
C ILE A 723 -12.91 20.00 6.50
N ARG A 724 -12.53 21.22 6.12
CA ARG A 724 -13.25 22.04 5.13
C ARG A 724 -13.34 21.36 3.76
N CYS A 725 -12.22 20.87 3.24
CA CYS A 725 -12.15 20.24 1.93
C CYS A 725 -12.90 18.91 1.86
N ARG A 726 -12.88 18.12 2.95
CA ARG A 726 -13.39 16.73 2.92
C ARG A 726 -14.77 16.57 3.55
N PHE A 727 -15.17 17.41 4.49
CA PHE A 727 -16.42 17.23 5.25
C PHE A 727 -17.46 18.33 5.03
N SER A 728 -17.25 19.21 4.04
CA SER A 728 -18.25 20.18 3.58
C SER A 728 -19.37 19.53 2.75
N LYS A 729 -20.59 20.12 2.79
CA LYS A 729 -21.80 19.59 2.13
C LYS A 729 -21.60 19.27 0.65
N ALA A 730 -20.79 20.06 -0.07
CA ALA A 730 -20.61 19.95 -1.52
C ALA A 730 -19.83 18.69 -1.98
N LYS A 731 -19.15 17.98 -1.07
CA LYS A 731 -18.28 16.84 -1.43
C LYS A 731 -18.58 15.55 -0.66
N GLN A 732 -19.75 15.43 -0.03
CA GLN A 732 -20.11 14.24 0.75
C GLN A 732 -20.11 12.93 -0.08
N GLY A 733 -20.27 13.01 -1.41
CA GLY A 733 -20.13 11.87 -2.34
C GLY A 733 -18.70 11.55 -2.79
N GLU A 734 -17.71 12.39 -2.50
CA GLU A 734 -16.31 12.30 -3.00
C GLU A 734 -15.29 11.95 -1.90
N LEU A 735 -15.74 11.43 -0.77
CA LEU A 735 -14.89 11.01 0.35
C LEU A 735 -14.17 9.69 0.06
N VAL A 736 -13.56 9.53 -1.12
CA VAL A 736 -12.93 8.27 -1.61
C VAL A 736 -11.84 7.76 -0.65
N TRP A 737 -11.12 8.64 0.04
CA TRP A 737 -10.12 8.24 1.04
C TRP A 737 -10.74 7.71 2.34
N LEU A 738 -11.95 8.15 2.69
CA LEU A 738 -12.70 7.72 3.89
C LEU A 738 -13.65 6.54 3.60
N HIS A 739 -14.19 6.43 2.39
CA HIS A 739 -15.11 5.37 1.90
C HIS A 739 -14.42 4.10 1.40
#